data_AF-A0A318EQJ9-F1
#
_entry.id   AF-A0A318EQJ9-F1
#
_cell.length_a   1.000
_cell.length_b   1.000
_cell.length_c   1.000
_cell.angle_alpha   90.00
_cell.angle_beta   90.00
_cell.angle_gamma   90.00
#
_symmetry.space_group_name_H-M   'P 1'
#
loop_
_entity.id
_entity.type
_entity.pdbx_description
1 polymer ?
#
loop_
_entity_poly.entity_id
_entity_poly.type
_entity_poly.pdbx_seq_one_letter_code
_entity_poly.pdbx_strand_id
1 'polypeptide(L)'
;MTILNRLNIEKNITAQEASLASVSMRELFSNWLVDDNAKKYSVEVILSCLDKISDYSIQKKISVIGIWEYMQFNAFKPVYNKLLEAKLLRVTDRSTYKVFIVAGQLYLKFLKEKPWIKKVSLTGEFIEDVTVKEQVHVDNQSGKVIDPEDVIAWLITQPNANGTLYLKQVVRQYMRSLRSAPMKLSALPIGSRDVFVCCTVSELDKLWSIFKTAPNYKKVNSDMSGMFSAGLGVYRRYLESIAGNDNQNVAAQLVKAPKQESTPSCSDILLKTLEGHFQNGFRSNSPIELRRFRRFVMEDYDEEITLSDEELNKLILSFGTLFEGKVYIIQTDAIERIKSTIDSAINEGAEIVFYSTFYEQNEDWLFSASIISEEMLKNTLMSLYPQCIHKKNYLALEVQSGSELAKIRCEVLRVWGNNVLLSCEQLSERLPYIPIDKIKYILSQNGDFIWNSEGVYAYIGKVDIADEEHIAIADFVAAAYLKDGYSSLSDIPLSEIAERNYELSLTAVQNAAFAIVLAEKYDKRGKIIIRKGDILNALSIMKEHCRSLEKCSLRDLLDFERELTGEIHRWIPMEAGYAIMIRVDEDTFLAEKYVRFNVSEIDNVIDQFVEDNYLPLRSITTFSVFPDCGQAWNLFLLESYCRRFSERFRFEVLAVNSKNAGVIVRKNYIVSYIEIMADAVAVSNIELEKIAIEDFLCCNGYIGRRSYAKVDELIEMVKAIRERRD
;
A
#
# COMPACT_ATOMS: atom_id res chain seq x y z
N MET A 1 -3.40 52.02 -31.08
CA MET A 1 -4.17 51.51 -29.92
C MET A 1 -3.94 50.02 -29.60
N THR A 2 -3.23 49.24 -30.44
CA THR A 2 -3.13 47.77 -30.25
C THR A 2 -1.78 47.30 -29.66
N ILE A 3 -0.72 48.11 -29.74
CA ILE A 3 0.61 47.78 -29.20
C ILE A 3 0.71 48.12 -27.71
N LEU A 4 0.10 49.23 -27.28
CA LEU A 4 0.04 49.62 -25.86
C LEU A 4 -0.81 48.67 -25.01
N ASN A 5 -1.87 48.07 -25.57
CA ASN A 5 -2.65 47.04 -24.86
C ASN A 5 -1.90 45.71 -24.74
N ARG A 6 -1.07 45.33 -25.74
CA ARG A 6 -0.20 44.14 -25.61
C ARG A 6 0.91 44.35 -24.58
N LEU A 7 1.53 45.53 -24.54
CA LEU A 7 2.54 45.86 -23.54
C LEU A 7 1.98 45.97 -22.12
N ASN A 8 0.72 46.42 -21.95
CA ASN A 8 0.06 46.42 -20.64
C ASN A 8 -0.42 45.03 -20.21
N ILE A 9 -0.80 44.15 -21.15
CA ILE A 9 -1.13 42.75 -20.86
C ILE A 9 0.16 41.96 -20.54
N GLU A 10 1.25 42.16 -21.27
CA GLU A 10 2.56 41.55 -20.97
C GLU A 10 3.17 42.10 -19.68
N LYS A 11 3.01 43.40 -19.36
CA LYS A 11 3.39 43.95 -18.04
C LYS A 11 2.53 43.43 -16.90
N ASN A 12 1.22 43.22 -17.10
CA ASN A 12 0.36 42.63 -16.07
C ASN A 12 0.63 41.13 -15.89
N ILE A 13 0.92 40.39 -16.96
CA ILE A 13 1.32 38.98 -16.88
C ILE A 13 2.69 38.86 -16.23
N THR A 14 3.68 39.69 -16.60
CA THR A 14 5.00 39.68 -15.95
C THR A 14 4.99 40.23 -14.53
N ALA A 15 4.07 41.14 -14.16
CA ALA A 15 3.88 41.57 -12.77
C ALA A 15 3.17 40.50 -11.93
N GLN A 16 2.21 39.76 -12.51
CA GLN A 16 1.51 38.67 -11.83
C GLN A 16 2.41 37.41 -11.72
N GLU A 17 3.26 37.15 -12.72
CA GLU A 17 4.31 36.12 -12.71
C GLU A 17 5.51 36.50 -11.82
N ALA A 18 5.84 37.79 -11.69
CA ALA A 18 6.82 38.28 -10.72
C ALA A 18 6.28 38.26 -9.28
N SER A 19 4.97 38.42 -9.06
CA SER A 19 4.35 38.26 -7.73
C SER A 19 4.28 36.80 -7.26
N LEU A 20 4.30 35.85 -8.20
CA LEU A 20 4.37 34.40 -7.92
C LEU A 20 5.79 33.92 -7.59
N ALA A 21 6.81 34.76 -7.74
CA ALA A 21 8.20 34.39 -7.44
C ALA A 21 8.54 34.40 -5.94
N SER A 22 7.65 34.86 -5.07
CA SER A 22 7.86 34.89 -3.61
C SER A 22 6.91 33.97 -2.81
N VAL A 23 5.98 33.29 -3.46
CA VAL A 23 4.99 32.42 -2.80
C VAL A 23 5.46 30.97 -2.91
N SER A 24 5.61 30.30 -1.77
CA SER A 24 6.07 28.92 -1.73
C SER A 24 5.04 27.99 -2.41
N MET A 25 5.47 26.95 -3.12
CA MET A 25 4.56 25.93 -3.70
C MET A 25 3.62 25.33 -2.66
N ARG A 26 4.08 25.27 -1.40
CA ARG A 26 3.28 24.88 -0.23
C ARG A 26 2.10 25.83 0.03
N GLU A 27 2.30 27.13 -0.14
CA GLU A 27 1.27 28.15 0.03
C GLU A 27 0.30 28.19 -1.16
N LEU A 28 0.80 28.01 -2.39
CA LEU A 28 -0.04 27.88 -3.58
C LEU A 28 -0.98 26.66 -3.47
N PHE A 29 -0.44 25.54 -2.99
CA PHE A 29 -1.26 24.35 -2.74
C PHE A 29 -2.22 24.54 -1.57
N SER A 30 -1.80 25.22 -0.49
CA SER A 30 -2.67 25.59 0.64
C SER A 30 -3.90 26.36 0.16
N ASN A 31 -3.70 27.38 -0.67
CA ASN A 31 -4.80 28.20 -1.19
C ASN A 31 -5.74 27.37 -2.10
N TRP A 32 -5.19 26.50 -2.94
CA TRP A 32 -5.99 25.62 -3.80
C TRP A 32 -6.83 24.61 -3.01
N LEU A 33 -6.37 24.17 -1.83
CA LEU A 33 -7.14 23.28 -0.95
C LEU A 33 -8.34 23.97 -0.29
N VAL A 34 -8.24 25.28 -0.01
CA VAL A 34 -9.31 26.10 0.59
C VAL A 34 -10.49 26.29 -0.38
N ASP A 35 -10.27 26.18 -1.69
CA ASP A 35 -11.30 26.24 -2.74
C ASP A 35 -12.11 24.91 -2.88
N ASP A 36 -12.53 24.33 -1.75
CA ASP A 36 -13.39 23.12 -1.64
C ASP A 36 -12.78 21.79 -2.16
N ASN A 37 -11.46 21.69 -2.19
CA ASN A 37 -10.74 20.47 -2.61
C ASN A 37 -10.35 19.55 -1.45
N ALA A 38 -10.38 20.02 -0.20
CA ALA A 38 -10.04 19.26 1.00
C ALA A 38 -11.28 18.63 1.66
N LYS A 39 -11.79 17.52 1.12
CA LYS A 39 -13.04 16.88 1.60
C LYS A 39 -12.89 15.98 2.84
N LYS A 40 -11.71 15.37 3.04
CA LYS A 40 -11.51 14.28 4.02
C LYS A 40 -10.63 14.63 5.22
N TYR A 41 -9.69 15.56 5.05
CA TYR A 41 -8.75 16.00 6.09
C TYR A 41 -8.62 17.52 6.03
N SER A 42 -8.34 18.17 7.17
CA SER A 42 -8.12 19.62 7.18
C SER A 42 -6.87 20.00 6.38
N VAL A 43 -6.84 21.25 5.90
CA VAL A 43 -5.72 21.78 5.11
C VAL A 43 -4.40 21.64 5.88
N GLU A 44 -4.37 21.93 7.18
CA GLU A 44 -3.17 21.80 8.01
C GLU A 44 -2.67 20.34 8.10
N VAL A 45 -3.59 19.37 8.20
CA VAL A 45 -3.25 17.94 8.27
C VAL A 45 -2.66 17.46 6.95
N ILE A 46 -3.20 17.93 5.82
CA ILE A 46 -2.69 17.61 4.48
C ILE A 46 -1.29 18.20 4.28
N LEU A 47 -1.08 19.47 4.63
CA LEU A 47 0.22 20.14 4.49
C LEU A 47 1.27 19.52 5.40
N SER A 48 0.94 19.29 6.68
CA SER A 48 1.85 18.65 7.65
C SER A 48 2.22 17.23 7.22
N CYS A 49 1.28 16.49 6.62
CA CYS A 49 1.55 15.18 6.05
C CYS A 49 2.56 15.26 4.91
N LEU A 50 2.37 16.15 3.94
CA LEU A 50 3.30 16.31 2.82
C LEU A 50 4.69 16.82 3.26
N ASP A 51 4.76 17.68 4.29
CA ASP A 51 6.02 18.10 4.90
C ASP A 51 6.80 16.89 5.47
N LYS A 52 6.13 16.05 6.28
CA LYS A 52 6.73 14.83 6.86
C LYS A 52 7.17 13.83 5.78
N ILE A 53 6.37 13.65 4.74
CA ILE A 53 6.67 12.72 3.66
C ILE A 53 7.79 13.26 2.76
N SER A 54 7.89 14.58 2.60
CA SER A 54 9.00 15.23 1.92
C SER A 54 10.32 14.89 2.60
N ASP A 55 10.42 15.12 3.91
CA ASP A 55 11.61 14.82 4.70
C ASP A 55 11.94 13.32 4.68
N TYR A 56 10.91 12.46 4.79
CA TYR A 56 11.07 11.01 4.68
C TYR A 56 11.64 10.60 3.31
N SER A 57 11.13 11.18 2.22
CA SER A 57 11.52 10.85 0.85
C SER A 57 12.99 11.18 0.58
N ILE A 58 13.48 12.31 1.11
CA ILE A 58 14.89 12.72 1.03
C ILE A 58 15.74 11.78 1.90
N GLN A 59 15.34 11.54 3.15
CA GLN A 59 16.11 10.72 4.08
C GLN A 59 16.30 9.28 3.59
N LYS A 60 15.29 8.71 2.93
CA LYS A 60 15.34 7.35 2.37
C LYS A 60 15.89 7.30 0.94
N LYS A 61 16.40 8.43 0.43
CA LYS A 61 16.92 8.56 -0.95
C LYS A 61 15.89 8.13 -2.00
N ILE A 62 14.60 8.28 -1.70
CA ILE A 62 13.49 8.05 -2.63
C ILE A 62 13.34 9.26 -3.55
N SER A 63 13.63 10.45 -3.02
CA SER A 63 13.80 11.69 -3.77
C SER A 63 15.11 12.38 -3.39
N VAL A 64 15.63 13.21 -4.30
CA VAL A 64 16.82 14.06 -4.10
C VAL A 64 16.42 15.48 -3.67
N ILE A 65 15.15 15.86 -3.88
CA ILE A 65 14.61 17.20 -3.63
C ILE A 65 13.30 17.12 -2.84
N GLY A 66 12.88 18.21 -2.20
CA GLY A 66 11.63 18.25 -1.44
C GLY A 66 10.40 18.08 -2.33
N ILE A 67 9.29 17.58 -1.76
CA ILE A 67 8.03 17.40 -2.50
C ILE A 67 7.52 18.72 -3.09
N TRP A 68 7.71 19.83 -2.35
CA TRP A 68 7.33 21.16 -2.79
C TRP A 68 8.16 21.69 -3.96
N GLU A 69 9.31 21.09 -4.25
CA GLU A 69 10.15 21.44 -5.40
C GLU A 69 9.67 20.75 -6.69
N TYR A 70 8.77 19.75 -6.58
CA TYR A 70 8.13 19.16 -7.75
C TYR A 70 7.02 20.05 -8.28
N MET A 71 7.34 20.75 -9.36
CA MET A 71 6.44 21.68 -10.05
C MET A 71 5.65 21.03 -11.21
N GLN A 72 5.94 19.77 -11.52
CA GLN A 72 5.41 19.07 -12.69
C GLN A 72 4.80 17.72 -12.31
N PHE A 73 3.59 17.45 -12.79
CA PHE A 73 2.88 16.19 -12.56
C PHE A 73 3.72 14.96 -12.91
N ASN A 74 4.38 14.98 -14.07
CA ASN A 74 5.20 13.86 -14.55
C ASN A 74 6.47 13.64 -13.71
N ALA A 75 6.96 14.66 -13.00
CA ALA A 75 8.13 14.55 -12.14
C ALA A 75 7.75 14.04 -10.74
N PHE A 76 6.60 14.46 -10.20
CA PHE A 76 6.14 14.01 -8.88
C PHE A 76 5.52 12.60 -8.90
N LYS A 77 4.79 12.23 -9.96
CA LYS A 77 4.06 10.96 -10.04
C LYS A 77 4.93 9.70 -9.78
N PRO A 78 6.16 9.58 -10.33
CA PRO A 78 7.03 8.46 -10.02
C PRO A 78 7.45 8.42 -8.54
N VAL A 79 7.67 9.57 -7.91
CA VAL A 79 8.04 9.70 -6.50
C VAL A 79 6.86 9.32 -5.60
N TYR A 80 5.66 9.78 -5.94
CA TYR A 80 4.42 9.41 -5.27
C TYR A 80 4.20 7.88 -5.29
N ASN A 81 4.35 7.23 -6.44
CA ASN A 81 4.21 5.77 -6.55
C ASN A 81 5.25 5.02 -5.71
N LYS A 82 6.52 5.45 -5.74
CA LYS A 82 7.58 4.85 -4.89
C LYS A 82 7.28 5.00 -3.40
N LEU A 83 6.70 6.13 -2.99
CA LEU A 83 6.30 6.38 -1.60
C LEU A 83 5.09 5.52 -1.18
N LEU A 84 4.17 5.20 -2.10
CA LEU A 84 3.09 4.24 -1.82
C LEU A 84 3.61 2.82 -1.60
N GLU A 85 4.65 2.42 -2.35
CA GLU A 85 5.28 1.11 -2.27
C GLU A 85 6.29 0.98 -1.11
N ALA A 86 6.61 2.09 -0.45
CA ALA A 86 7.56 2.13 0.66
C ALA A 86 7.00 1.40 1.90
N LYS A 87 7.24 0.09 1.98
CA LYS A 87 6.78 -0.79 3.08
C LYS A 87 7.16 -0.25 4.47
N LEU A 88 8.34 0.35 4.60
CA LEU A 88 8.78 0.95 5.87
C LEU A 88 7.87 2.11 6.29
N LEU A 89 7.49 3.01 5.38
CA LEU A 89 6.59 4.12 5.70
C LEU A 89 5.21 3.63 6.16
N ARG A 90 4.69 2.59 5.50
CA ARG A 90 3.41 1.95 5.84
C ARG A 90 3.40 1.32 7.24
N VAL A 91 4.56 0.84 7.71
CA VAL A 91 4.70 0.14 8.99
C VAL A 91 5.12 1.10 10.11
N THR A 92 6.00 2.06 9.86
CA THR A 92 6.57 2.93 10.90
C THR A 92 5.73 4.17 11.20
N ASP A 93 4.96 4.68 10.22
CA ASP A 93 4.04 5.80 10.43
C ASP A 93 2.74 5.61 9.62
N ARG A 94 1.96 4.62 10.06
CA ARG A 94 0.70 4.22 9.44
C ARG A 94 -0.30 5.37 9.36
N SER A 95 -0.26 6.32 10.29
CA SER A 95 -1.16 7.48 10.34
C SER A 95 -0.83 8.48 9.22
N THR A 96 0.43 8.87 9.09
CA THR A 96 0.89 9.76 8.03
C THR A 96 0.77 9.07 6.66
N TYR A 97 1.02 7.76 6.56
CA TYR A 97 0.82 7.01 5.31
C TYR A 97 -0.64 7.02 4.83
N LYS A 98 -1.62 6.81 5.74
CA LYS A 98 -3.04 6.87 5.39
C LYS A 98 -3.46 8.26 4.89
N VAL A 99 -2.99 9.32 5.55
CA VAL A 99 -3.24 10.70 5.11
C VAL A 99 -2.53 10.99 3.79
N PHE A 100 -1.32 10.46 3.58
CA PHE A 100 -0.50 10.68 2.39
C PHE A 100 -1.12 10.13 1.11
N ILE A 101 -1.82 8.98 1.17
CA ILE A 101 -2.53 8.43 0.00
C ILE A 101 -3.47 9.49 -0.59
N VAL A 102 -4.17 10.22 0.27
CA VAL A 102 -5.11 11.27 -0.14
C VAL A 102 -4.37 12.57 -0.45
N ALA A 103 -3.45 13.00 0.43
CA ALA A 103 -2.70 14.24 0.27
C ALA A 103 -1.84 14.27 -1.01
N GLY A 104 -1.17 13.16 -1.33
CA GLY A 104 -0.37 13.02 -2.54
C GLY A 104 -1.20 12.98 -3.82
N GLN A 105 -2.41 12.38 -3.78
CA GLN A 105 -3.37 12.47 -4.90
C GLN A 105 -3.87 13.89 -5.12
N LEU A 106 -4.19 14.62 -4.04
CA LEU A 106 -4.57 16.03 -4.12
C LEU A 106 -3.45 16.89 -4.69
N TYR A 107 -2.19 16.65 -4.29
CA TYR A 107 -1.05 17.36 -4.84
C TYR A 107 -0.80 17.01 -6.33
N LEU A 108 -0.99 15.74 -6.73
CA LEU A 108 -0.98 15.36 -8.14
C LEU A 108 -2.10 16.02 -8.96
N LYS A 109 -3.31 16.12 -8.40
CA LYS A 109 -4.43 16.83 -9.03
C LYS A 109 -4.09 18.32 -9.21
N PHE A 110 -3.58 18.96 -8.16
CA PHE A 110 -3.10 20.34 -8.20
C PHE A 110 -2.03 20.58 -9.29
N LEU A 111 -1.02 19.72 -9.41
CA LEU A 111 0.02 19.82 -10.43
C LEU A 111 -0.48 19.54 -11.87
N LYS A 112 -1.62 18.85 -12.01
CA LYS A 112 -2.24 18.55 -13.32
C LYS A 112 -3.11 19.71 -13.81
N GLU A 113 -3.74 20.44 -12.90
CA GLU A 113 -4.60 21.58 -13.22
C GLU A 113 -3.79 22.82 -13.66
N LYS A 114 -2.52 22.95 -13.24
CA LYS A 114 -1.62 24.02 -13.69
C LYS A 114 -0.17 23.52 -13.86
N PRO A 115 0.39 23.46 -15.09
CA PRO A 115 1.79 23.08 -15.30
C PRO A 115 2.73 24.27 -15.02
N TRP A 116 3.47 24.21 -13.92
CA TRP A 116 4.33 25.31 -13.43
C TRP A 116 5.77 25.17 -13.98
N ILE A 117 6.22 26.06 -14.88
CA ILE A 117 7.56 25.96 -15.49
C ILE A 117 8.57 26.84 -14.75
N LYS A 118 9.67 26.26 -14.26
CA LYS A 118 10.95 26.98 -14.13
C LYS A 118 12.16 26.06 -14.35
N LYS A 119 13.15 26.60 -15.05
CA LYS A 119 14.38 25.98 -15.57
C LYS A 119 15.51 26.17 -14.54
N VAL A 120 16.15 25.11 -14.04
CA VAL A 120 17.44 25.26 -13.32
C VAL A 120 18.39 24.10 -13.66
N SER A 121 19.60 24.50 -14.04
CA SER A 121 20.76 23.72 -14.44
C SER A 121 21.47 23.07 -13.25
N LEU A 122 22.00 21.87 -13.45
CA LEU A 122 22.98 21.21 -12.57
C LEU A 122 24.39 21.51 -13.10
N THR A 123 25.22 22.20 -12.31
CA THR A 123 26.67 22.27 -12.51
C THR A 123 27.42 22.39 -11.18
N GLY A 124 28.34 21.44 -10.96
CA GLY A 124 29.57 21.53 -10.14
C GLY A 124 29.40 21.60 -8.62
N GLU A 125 30.34 21.20 -7.77
CA GLU A 125 31.63 20.52 -7.90
C GLU A 125 32.11 20.21 -6.46
N PHE A 126 33.08 19.31 -6.33
CA PHE A 126 33.72 18.82 -5.10
C PHE A 126 34.29 19.89 -4.17
N ILE A 127 34.29 19.65 -2.85
CA ILE A 127 35.41 19.98 -1.93
C ILE A 127 35.55 18.89 -0.85
N GLU A 128 36.80 18.46 -0.66
CA GLU A 128 37.33 17.49 0.32
C GLU A 128 37.94 18.19 1.55
N ASP A 129 38.20 17.39 2.59
CA ASP A 129 39.11 17.56 3.74
C ASP A 129 38.77 18.50 4.93
N VAL A 130 38.84 17.95 6.17
CA VAL A 130 40.05 17.92 7.03
C VAL A 130 39.71 17.25 8.38
N THR A 131 40.61 16.38 8.84
CA THR A 131 40.64 15.72 10.15
C THR A 131 41.26 16.61 11.23
N VAL A 132 40.75 16.56 12.47
CA VAL A 132 41.50 16.93 13.69
C VAL A 132 41.23 15.90 14.79
N LYS A 133 42.32 15.36 15.36
CA LYS A 133 42.37 14.52 16.55
C LYS A 133 42.40 15.42 17.80
N GLU A 134 41.77 14.98 18.89
CA GLU A 134 42.28 15.27 20.24
C GLU A 134 41.96 14.12 21.20
N GLN A 135 42.99 13.67 21.91
CA GLN A 135 42.93 12.69 22.99
C GLN A 135 42.77 13.42 24.32
N VAL A 136 41.97 12.89 25.25
CA VAL A 136 42.18 13.06 26.70
C VAL A 136 41.91 11.74 27.42
N HIS A 137 42.74 11.46 28.42
CA HIS A 137 42.88 10.21 29.16
C HIS A 137 42.35 10.38 30.61
N VAL A 138 41.84 9.26 31.16
CA VAL A 138 41.63 8.84 32.59
C VAL A 138 40.68 9.64 33.49
N ASP A 139 39.64 8.98 34.04
CA ASP A 139 39.67 8.50 35.44
C ASP A 139 38.48 7.59 35.82
N ASN A 140 38.84 6.44 36.41
CA ASN A 140 37.94 5.51 37.10
C ASN A 140 37.62 6.07 38.48
N GLN A 141 36.35 6.39 38.74
CA GLN A 141 35.81 6.48 40.10
C GLN A 141 34.50 5.69 40.16
N SER A 142 34.42 4.81 41.17
CA SER A 142 33.27 4.00 41.53
C SER A 142 32.04 4.88 41.80
N GLY A 143 31.11 4.94 40.84
CA GLY A 143 29.91 5.77 40.93
C GLY A 143 28.68 4.96 41.34
N LYS A 144 28.00 5.39 42.41
CA LYS A 144 26.64 4.95 42.78
C LYS A 144 25.71 5.09 41.57
N VAL A 145 25.25 4.00 40.98
CA VAL A 145 24.25 4.07 39.90
C VAL A 145 22.89 4.41 40.52
N ILE A 146 22.18 5.39 39.96
CA ILE A 146 20.83 5.75 40.42
C ILE A 146 19.83 4.75 39.81
N ASP A 147 19.08 4.03 40.65
CA ASP A 147 18.01 3.14 40.18
C ASP A 147 16.85 3.98 39.60
N PRO A 148 16.44 3.74 38.34
CA PRO A 148 15.29 4.42 37.76
C PRO A 148 13.97 4.23 38.52
N GLU A 149 13.82 3.17 39.33
CA GLU A 149 12.65 3.02 40.20
C GLU A 149 12.62 4.04 41.36
N ASP A 150 13.77 4.52 41.85
CA ASP A 150 13.83 5.61 42.85
C ASP A 150 13.32 6.93 42.24
N VAL A 151 13.69 7.19 40.99
CA VAL A 151 13.22 8.36 40.23
C VAL A 151 11.72 8.26 39.98
N ILE A 152 11.20 7.05 39.67
CA ILE A 152 9.77 6.82 39.48
C ILE A 152 9.01 7.05 40.79
N ALA A 153 9.50 6.48 41.90
CA ALA A 153 8.89 6.62 43.21
C ALA A 153 8.83 8.08 43.67
N TRP A 154 9.89 8.85 43.42
CA TRP A 154 9.90 10.28 43.71
C TRP A 154 8.95 11.06 42.79
N LEU A 155 9.04 10.90 41.47
CA LEU A 155 8.37 11.79 40.52
C LEU A 155 6.83 11.69 40.55
N ILE A 156 6.26 10.53 40.90
CA ILE A 156 4.79 10.38 41.07
C ILE A 156 4.24 11.19 42.25
N THR A 157 5.10 11.64 43.17
CA THR A 157 4.71 12.51 44.30
C THR A 157 4.80 14.01 43.95
N GLN A 158 5.30 14.36 42.77
CA GLN A 158 5.56 15.73 42.35
C GLN A 158 4.47 16.26 41.41
N PRO A 159 4.16 17.57 41.44
CA PRO A 159 3.29 18.19 40.45
C PRO A 159 4.01 18.38 39.10
N ASN A 160 3.26 18.14 38.02
CA ASN A 160 3.64 18.39 36.64
C ASN A 160 3.38 19.87 36.26
N ALA A 161 3.66 20.23 35.00
CA ALA A 161 3.52 21.60 34.49
C ALA A 161 2.08 22.17 34.57
N ASN A 162 1.07 21.32 34.69
CA ASN A 162 -0.34 21.70 34.80
C ASN A 162 -0.85 21.67 36.26
N GLY A 163 0.05 21.47 37.24
CA GLY A 163 -0.27 21.45 38.67
C GLY A 163 -0.84 20.12 39.20
N THR A 164 -0.97 19.09 38.38
CA THR A 164 -1.44 17.75 38.79
C THR A 164 -0.28 16.77 39.02
N LEU A 165 -0.47 15.71 39.80
CA LEU A 165 0.59 14.72 40.05
C LEU A 165 0.95 13.93 38.78
N TYR A 166 2.21 13.50 38.65
CA TYR A 166 2.63 12.66 37.54
C TYR A 166 2.00 11.25 37.62
N LEU A 167 1.45 10.79 36.49
CA LEU A 167 0.96 9.41 36.35
C LEU A 167 2.13 8.42 36.25
N LYS A 168 2.11 7.34 37.02
CA LYS A 168 3.17 6.30 37.06
C LYS A 168 3.55 5.76 35.67
N GLN A 169 2.57 5.57 34.79
CA GLN A 169 2.80 5.09 33.43
C GLN A 169 3.58 6.11 32.57
N VAL A 170 3.31 7.41 32.73
CA VAL A 170 4.01 8.49 32.02
C VAL A 170 5.45 8.60 32.51
N VAL A 171 5.68 8.48 33.82
CA VAL A 171 7.04 8.50 34.38
C VAL A 171 7.88 7.31 33.90
N ARG A 172 7.29 6.12 33.80
CA ARG A 172 7.96 4.93 33.24
C ARG A 172 8.31 5.11 31.77
N GLN A 173 7.47 5.77 30.99
CA GLN A 173 7.79 6.13 29.60
C GLN A 173 8.99 7.09 29.53
N TYR A 174 9.10 8.06 30.45
CA TYR A 174 10.29 8.90 30.53
C TYR A 174 11.55 8.08 30.84
N MET A 175 11.55 7.21 31.85
CA MET A 175 12.72 6.37 32.16
C MET A 175 13.11 5.44 31.00
N ARG A 176 12.11 4.88 30.29
CA ARG A 176 12.35 4.08 29.07
C ARG A 176 12.97 4.92 27.94
N SER A 177 12.54 6.17 27.79
CA SER A 177 13.13 7.08 26.81
C SER A 177 14.58 7.43 27.14
N LEU A 178 14.93 7.61 28.42
CA LEU A 178 16.29 7.89 28.88
C LEU A 178 17.25 6.71 28.63
N ARG A 179 16.78 5.47 28.67
CA ARG A 179 17.59 4.28 28.33
C ARG A 179 17.76 4.10 26.81
N SER A 180 16.70 4.34 26.05
CA SER A 180 16.65 3.93 24.64
C SER A 180 17.01 5.03 23.63
N ALA A 181 16.77 6.29 23.94
CA ALA A 181 17.05 7.40 23.04
C ALA A 181 18.55 7.68 22.84
N PRO A 182 19.41 7.66 23.87
CA PRO A 182 20.84 7.90 23.69
C PRO A 182 21.50 6.88 22.75
N MET A 183 21.02 5.64 22.75
CA MET A 183 21.50 4.57 21.87
C MET A 183 21.17 4.81 20.39
N LYS A 184 20.17 5.65 20.10
CA LYS A 184 19.74 6.00 18.75
C LYS A 184 20.44 7.25 18.20
N LEU A 185 21.22 7.97 19.01
CA LEU A 185 21.95 9.16 18.57
C LEU A 185 23.17 8.78 17.71
N SER A 186 23.29 9.39 16.53
CA SER A 186 24.39 9.14 15.59
C SER A 186 25.60 10.05 15.87
N ALA A 187 26.79 9.56 15.54
CA ALA A 187 28.06 10.31 15.58
C ALA A 187 28.57 10.75 16.98
N LEU A 188 28.20 10.02 18.04
CA LEU A 188 28.79 10.19 19.38
C LEU A 188 29.77 9.05 19.71
N PRO A 189 30.90 9.31 20.41
CA PRO A 189 31.78 8.26 20.92
C PRO A 189 31.02 7.19 21.72
N ILE A 190 31.49 5.94 21.68
CA ILE A 190 30.81 4.77 22.27
C ILE A 190 30.92 4.74 23.81
N GLY A 191 31.64 5.68 24.43
CA GLY A 191 31.73 5.84 25.88
C GLY A 191 30.40 6.24 26.53
N SER A 192 30.07 5.59 27.66
CA SER A 192 28.80 5.57 28.40
C SER A 192 27.74 6.61 27.99
N ARG A 193 26.76 6.15 27.21
CA ARG A 193 25.54 6.91 26.88
C ARG A 193 24.43 6.71 27.92
N ASP A 194 24.75 6.11 29.06
CA ASP A 194 23.81 5.85 30.13
C ASP A 194 23.61 7.10 30.98
N VAL A 195 22.39 7.62 30.95
CA VAL A 195 21.97 8.80 31.69
C VAL A 195 22.00 8.57 33.20
N PHE A 196 21.79 7.33 33.65
CA PHE A 196 21.65 7.00 35.07
C PHE A 196 23.00 6.88 35.81
N VAL A 197 24.10 7.04 35.09
CA VAL A 197 25.44 7.18 35.66
C VAL A 197 25.69 8.60 36.16
N CYS A 198 24.94 9.60 35.66
CA CYS A 198 25.05 10.98 36.11
C CYS A 198 24.42 11.15 37.51
N CYS A 199 25.24 11.37 38.52
CA CYS A 199 24.80 11.56 39.91
C CYS A 199 24.64 13.04 40.27
N THR A 200 25.16 13.95 39.45
CA THR A 200 25.06 15.40 39.67
C THR A 200 24.42 16.12 38.49
N VAL A 201 23.77 17.26 38.77
CA VAL A 201 23.17 18.12 37.73
C VAL A 201 24.21 18.56 36.70
N SER A 202 25.45 18.82 37.13
CA SER A 202 26.56 19.23 36.26
C SER A 202 27.00 18.12 35.29
N GLU A 203 27.05 16.86 35.75
CA GLU A 203 27.32 15.70 34.90
C GLU A 203 26.21 15.51 33.86
N LEU A 204 24.95 15.60 34.30
CA LEU A 204 23.80 15.44 33.41
C LEU A 204 23.73 16.55 32.36
N ASP A 205 23.99 17.81 32.72
CA ASP A 205 23.95 18.94 31.79
C ASP A 205 25.09 18.86 30.74
N LYS A 206 26.27 18.36 31.12
CA LYS A 206 27.36 18.06 30.18
C LYS A 206 26.96 16.94 29.21
N LEU A 207 26.42 15.84 29.71
CA LEU A 207 25.99 14.71 28.88
C LEU A 207 24.83 15.10 27.95
N TRP A 208 23.88 15.89 28.45
CA TRP A 208 22.77 16.41 27.65
C TRP A 208 23.26 17.36 26.55
N SER A 209 24.25 18.21 26.83
CA SER A 209 24.86 19.07 25.82
C SER A 209 25.55 18.25 24.72
N ILE A 210 26.22 17.15 25.08
CA ILE A 210 26.78 16.18 24.13
C ILE A 210 25.67 15.52 23.30
N PHE A 211 24.54 15.12 23.90
CA PHE A 211 23.43 14.57 23.12
C PHE A 211 22.88 15.55 22.09
N LYS A 212 22.84 16.85 22.41
CA LYS A 212 22.35 17.90 21.50
C LYS A 212 23.27 18.13 20.30
N THR A 213 24.55 17.74 20.36
CA THR A 213 25.46 17.85 19.20
C THR A 213 25.22 16.75 18.16
N ALA A 214 24.49 15.67 18.51
CA ALA A 214 24.16 14.63 17.56
C ALA A 214 23.22 15.16 16.46
N PRO A 215 23.56 14.97 15.16
CA PRO A 215 22.78 15.52 14.04
C PRO A 215 21.31 15.08 14.02
N ASN A 216 21.03 13.90 14.58
CA ASN A 216 19.70 13.32 14.68
C ASN A 216 19.01 13.52 16.03
N TYR A 217 19.55 14.36 16.95
CA TYR A 217 18.97 14.59 18.28
C TYR A 217 17.51 15.06 18.24
N LYS A 218 17.23 16.11 17.44
CA LYS A 218 15.86 16.65 17.29
C LYS A 218 14.90 15.59 16.76
N LYS A 219 15.37 14.75 15.84
CA LYS A 219 14.59 13.66 15.25
C LYS A 219 14.31 12.56 16.28
N VAL A 220 15.32 12.05 16.99
CA VAL A 220 15.16 11.02 18.03
C VAL A 220 14.24 11.50 19.15
N ASN A 221 14.34 12.77 19.54
CA ASN A 221 13.45 13.35 20.54
C ASN A 221 12.00 13.47 20.01
N SER A 222 11.80 13.88 18.75
CA SER A 222 10.49 13.97 18.12
C SER A 222 9.83 12.61 17.91
N ASP A 223 10.60 11.58 17.53
CA ASP A 223 10.12 10.20 17.35
C ASP A 223 9.61 9.61 18.68
N MET A 224 10.09 10.15 19.80
CA MET A 224 9.60 9.84 21.14
C MET A 224 8.62 10.89 21.67
N SER A 225 7.96 11.67 20.81
CA SER A 225 7.00 12.71 21.20
C SER A 225 7.54 13.75 22.19
N GLY A 226 8.83 14.07 22.13
CA GLY A 226 9.51 14.98 23.05
C GLY A 226 9.85 14.36 24.42
N MET A 227 9.48 13.10 24.66
CA MET A 227 9.63 12.41 25.94
C MET A 227 11.09 12.24 26.38
N PHE A 228 12.04 12.22 25.44
CA PHE A 228 13.46 12.13 25.79
C PHE A 228 13.96 13.42 26.44
N SER A 229 13.66 14.58 25.86
CA SER A 229 13.99 15.89 26.44
C SER A 229 13.19 16.19 27.72
N ALA A 230 11.92 15.78 27.77
CA ALA A 230 11.10 15.89 28.97
C ALA A 230 11.64 14.97 30.08
N GLY A 231 12.05 13.76 29.73
CA GLY A 231 12.69 12.78 30.60
C GLY A 231 13.98 13.30 31.21
N LEU A 232 14.85 13.93 30.41
CA LEU A 232 16.08 14.57 30.90
C LEU A 232 15.76 15.74 31.83
N GLY A 233 14.73 16.53 31.52
CA GLY A 233 14.27 17.63 32.36
C GLY A 233 13.75 17.18 33.73
N VAL A 234 12.95 16.10 33.80
CA VAL A 234 12.48 15.57 35.09
C VAL A 234 13.57 14.85 35.87
N TYR A 235 14.51 14.18 35.18
CA TYR A 235 15.66 13.57 35.83
C TYR A 235 16.60 14.63 36.43
N ARG A 236 16.81 15.75 35.73
CA ARG A 236 17.53 16.92 36.26
C ARG A 236 16.89 17.45 37.54
N ARG A 237 15.55 17.56 37.60
CA ARG A 237 14.82 17.96 38.82
C ARG A 237 14.98 16.97 39.97
N TYR A 238 15.02 15.67 39.67
CA TYR A 238 15.30 14.65 40.68
C TYR A 238 16.71 14.83 41.26
N LEU A 239 17.72 15.05 40.42
CA LEU A 239 19.09 15.33 40.86
C LEU A 239 19.18 16.62 41.69
N GLU A 240 18.41 17.65 41.37
CA GLU A 240 18.29 18.87 42.18
C GLU A 240 17.66 18.60 43.56
N SER A 241 16.68 17.68 43.64
CA SER A 241 16.00 17.33 44.89
C SER A 241 16.88 16.55 45.87
N ILE A 242 17.76 15.69 45.35
CA ILE A 242 18.72 14.95 46.19
C ILE A 242 19.92 15.82 46.57
N ALA A 243 20.34 16.77 45.71
CA ALA A 243 21.38 17.76 46.02
C ALA A 243 20.91 18.81 47.06
N GLY A 244 19.59 19.09 47.11
CA GLY A 244 18.98 19.96 48.12
C GLY A 244 18.72 19.30 49.48
N ASN A 245 18.81 17.97 49.57
CA ASN A 245 18.52 17.19 50.79
C ASN A 245 19.77 16.78 51.59
N ASP A 246 20.97 17.26 51.23
CA ASP A 246 22.20 17.06 52.03
C ASP A 246 22.21 17.85 53.36
N ASN A 247 21.12 18.50 53.73
CA ASN A 247 20.90 19.06 55.06
C ASN A 247 19.51 18.69 55.60
N GLN A 248 19.25 17.40 55.91
CA GLN A 248 18.55 16.94 57.13
C GLN A 248 18.28 15.42 57.16
N ASN A 249 18.78 14.79 58.23
CA ASN A 249 18.31 13.55 58.90
C ASN A 249 18.50 12.22 58.14
N VAL A 250 19.35 11.27 58.57
CA VAL A 250 19.46 10.56 59.88
C VAL A 250 18.12 9.99 60.38
N ALA A 251 18.04 8.64 60.31
CA ALA A 251 17.19 7.69 61.03
C ALA A 251 15.69 7.58 60.68
N ALA A 252 15.29 6.39 60.17
CA ALA A 252 14.46 5.43 60.92
C ALA A 252 14.22 4.13 60.12
N GLN A 253 14.68 3.00 60.66
CA GLN A 253 14.21 1.65 60.34
C GLN A 253 12.77 1.46 60.82
N LEU A 254 11.96 0.62 60.14
CA LEU A 254 10.96 -0.25 60.78
C LEU A 254 10.57 -1.42 59.83
N VAL A 255 11.20 -2.57 60.10
CA VAL A 255 10.65 -3.94 60.22
C VAL A 255 9.56 -4.42 59.23
N LYS A 256 9.88 -5.49 58.47
CA LYS A 256 8.91 -6.52 58.06
C LYS A 256 9.27 -7.86 58.74
N ALA A 257 8.27 -8.43 59.41
CA ALA A 257 8.30 -9.75 60.02
C ALA A 257 8.08 -10.88 58.98
N PRO A 258 8.45 -12.14 59.29
CA PRO A 258 8.80 -13.14 58.29
C PRO A 258 7.60 -13.95 57.80
N LYS A 259 7.62 -14.37 56.52
CA LYS A 259 6.84 -15.51 56.03
C LYS A 259 7.81 -16.68 55.81
N GLN A 260 7.42 -17.81 56.38
CA GLN A 260 8.19 -19.05 56.49
C GLN A 260 8.73 -19.52 55.14
N GLU A 261 10.05 -19.59 55.03
CA GLU A 261 10.76 -20.27 53.95
C GLU A 261 10.96 -21.74 54.33
N SER A 262 10.30 -22.62 53.60
CA SER A 262 10.89 -23.92 53.29
C SER A 262 12.09 -23.65 52.36
N THR A 263 13.26 -24.19 52.69
CA THR A 263 14.47 -24.12 51.86
C THR A 263 14.13 -24.36 50.38
N PRO A 264 14.36 -23.39 49.47
CA PRO A 264 14.08 -23.58 48.06
C PRO A 264 14.93 -24.74 47.52
N SER A 265 14.33 -25.61 46.71
CA SER A 265 15.07 -26.68 46.05
C SER A 265 16.07 -26.05 45.06
N CYS A 266 17.20 -26.70 44.79
CA CYS A 266 18.15 -26.28 43.76
C CYS A 266 17.45 -25.99 42.42
N SER A 267 16.39 -26.74 42.08
CA SER A 267 15.57 -26.51 40.89
C SER A 267 14.84 -25.15 40.89
N ASP A 268 14.36 -24.68 42.05
CA ASP A 268 13.61 -23.43 42.17
C ASP A 268 14.52 -22.21 42.03
N ILE A 269 15.75 -22.32 42.54
CA ILE A 269 16.79 -21.30 42.42
C ILE A 269 17.16 -21.11 40.94
N LEU A 270 17.37 -22.23 40.23
CA LEU A 270 17.69 -22.21 38.80
C LEU A 270 16.57 -21.58 37.98
N LEU A 271 15.31 -21.93 38.25
CA LEU A 271 14.15 -21.40 37.55
C LEU A 271 14.00 -19.89 37.79
N LYS A 272 14.06 -19.43 39.04
CA LYS A 272 13.99 -17.99 39.37
C LYS A 272 15.12 -17.18 38.74
N THR A 273 16.31 -17.77 38.63
CA THR A 273 17.46 -17.13 37.97
C THR A 273 17.21 -16.97 36.46
N LEU A 274 16.62 -17.97 35.80
CA LEU A 274 16.21 -17.87 34.40
C LEU A 274 15.15 -16.78 34.19
N GLU A 275 14.14 -16.72 35.06
CA GLU A 275 13.07 -15.72 34.99
C GLU A 275 13.58 -14.28 35.26
N GLY A 276 14.48 -14.11 36.21
CA GLY A 276 15.00 -12.81 36.62
C GLY A 276 16.02 -12.22 35.64
N HIS A 277 16.98 -13.03 35.18
CA HIS A 277 18.14 -12.55 34.41
C HIS A 277 18.13 -12.88 32.92
N PHE A 278 17.26 -13.81 32.48
CA PHE A 278 17.26 -14.33 31.09
C PHE A 278 15.89 -14.16 30.39
N GLN A 279 15.22 -13.02 30.61
CA GLN A 279 13.95 -12.65 29.97
C GLN A 279 13.98 -12.69 28.42
N ASN A 280 15.16 -12.51 27.81
CA ASN A 280 15.35 -12.57 26.35
C ASN A 280 15.82 -13.94 25.84
N GLY A 281 15.58 -14.98 26.64
CA GLY A 281 15.96 -16.36 26.40
C GLY A 281 17.42 -16.67 26.74
N PHE A 282 17.66 -17.90 27.19
CA PHE A 282 18.97 -18.45 27.50
C PHE A 282 19.53 -19.23 26.29
N ARG A 283 20.64 -18.81 25.70
CA ARG A 283 21.27 -19.54 24.59
C ARG A 283 21.83 -20.88 25.08
N SER A 284 21.26 -21.96 24.57
CA SER A 284 21.73 -23.31 24.90
C SER A 284 23.12 -23.56 24.30
N ASN A 285 23.93 -24.37 24.98
CA ASN A 285 25.28 -24.76 24.54
C ASN A 285 26.29 -23.59 24.41
N SER A 286 26.07 -22.47 25.11
CA SER A 286 27.02 -21.35 25.16
C SER A 286 27.83 -21.37 26.46
N PRO A 287 29.15 -21.68 26.43
CA PRO A 287 29.99 -21.68 27.64
C PRO A 287 30.10 -20.31 28.31
N ILE A 288 29.85 -19.24 27.56
CA ILE A 288 29.84 -17.87 28.08
C ILE A 288 28.54 -17.61 28.86
N GLU A 289 27.42 -18.11 28.33
CA GLU A 289 26.10 -17.91 28.93
C GLU A 289 25.92 -18.77 30.19
N LEU A 290 26.43 -19.99 30.18
CA LEU A 290 26.51 -20.85 31.37
C LEU A 290 27.34 -20.23 32.49
N ARG A 291 28.51 -19.65 32.16
CA ARG A 291 29.32 -18.93 33.15
C ARG A 291 28.59 -17.72 33.72
N ARG A 292 27.88 -16.98 32.88
CA ARG A 292 27.04 -15.85 33.32
C ARG A 292 25.89 -16.30 34.21
N PHE A 293 25.26 -17.42 33.88
CA PHE A 293 24.19 -18.03 34.66
C PHE A 293 24.67 -18.50 36.04
N ARG A 294 25.78 -19.25 36.11
CA ARG A 294 26.42 -19.66 37.37
C ARG A 294 26.76 -18.46 38.26
N ARG A 295 27.27 -17.38 37.65
CA ARG A 295 27.58 -16.14 38.36
C ARG A 295 26.34 -15.50 38.97
N PHE A 296 25.22 -15.42 38.24
CA PHE A 296 23.98 -14.86 38.79
C PHE A 296 23.40 -15.70 39.93
N VAL A 297 23.47 -17.03 39.86
CA VAL A 297 23.05 -17.89 40.98
C VAL A 297 23.90 -17.61 42.23
N MET A 298 25.22 -17.49 42.07
CA MET A 298 26.12 -17.17 43.16
C MET A 298 25.89 -15.75 43.71
N GLU A 299 25.64 -14.76 42.85
CA GLU A 299 25.38 -13.37 43.24
C GLU A 299 24.04 -13.20 43.98
N ASP A 300 22.99 -13.90 43.55
CA ASP A 300 21.62 -13.73 44.07
C ASP A 300 21.31 -14.65 45.26
N TYR A 301 21.92 -15.84 45.33
CA TYR A 301 21.55 -16.90 46.28
C TYR A 301 22.73 -17.45 47.10
N ASP A 302 23.96 -16.98 46.86
CA ASP A 302 25.20 -17.46 47.52
C ASP A 302 25.38 -19.00 47.41
N GLU A 303 24.84 -19.61 46.35
CA GLU A 303 24.95 -21.04 46.07
C GLU A 303 25.88 -21.32 44.89
N GLU A 304 26.76 -22.31 45.06
CA GLU A 304 27.63 -22.80 44.00
C GLU A 304 26.99 -23.99 43.27
N ILE A 305 26.73 -23.83 41.97
CA ILE A 305 26.17 -24.91 41.16
C ILE A 305 27.23 -26.00 40.95
N THR A 306 27.04 -27.18 41.55
CA THR A 306 27.96 -28.32 41.43
C THR A 306 27.70 -29.21 40.21
N LEU A 307 26.58 -29.01 39.50
CA LEU A 307 26.22 -29.73 38.28
C LEU A 307 27.25 -29.48 37.16
N SER A 308 27.54 -30.50 36.35
CA SER A 308 28.31 -30.33 35.12
C SER A 308 27.58 -29.43 34.11
N ASP A 309 28.31 -28.83 33.16
CA ASP A 309 27.71 -27.98 32.12
C ASP A 309 26.69 -28.74 31.26
N GLU A 310 26.89 -30.06 31.08
CA GLU A 310 26.00 -30.94 30.33
C GLU A 310 24.71 -31.25 31.09
N GLU A 311 24.80 -31.53 32.39
CA GLU A 311 23.65 -31.74 33.26
C GLU A 311 22.85 -30.47 33.46
N LEU A 312 23.53 -29.33 33.65
CA LEU A 312 22.89 -28.02 33.80
C LEU A 312 22.14 -27.61 32.52
N ASN A 313 22.73 -27.79 31.33
CA ASN A 313 22.02 -27.53 30.06
C ASN A 313 20.80 -28.42 29.90
N LYS A 314 20.88 -29.72 30.21
CA LYS A 314 19.72 -30.63 30.16
C LYS A 314 18.59 -30.17 31.09
N LEU A 315 18.95 -29.72 32.29
CA LEU A 315 17.98 -29.23 33.27
C LEU A 315 17.32 -27.91 32.81
N ILE A 316 18.10 -26.96 32.28
CA ILE A 316 17.57 -25.70 31.72
C ILE A 316 16.63 -25.99 30.54
N LEU A 317 16.99 -26.92 29.65
CA LEU A 317 16.13 -27.34 28.55
C LEU A 317 14.81 -27.95 29.02
N SER A 318 14.78 -28.58 30.20
CA SER A 318 13.55 -29.15 30.77
C SER A 318 12.60 -28.10 31.35
N PHE A 319 13.10 -26.91 31.71
CA PHE A 319 12.29 -25.84 32.30
C PHE A 319 11.55 -24.99 31.25
N GLY A 320 12.00 -24.97 30.00
CA GLY A 320 11.54 -23.98 29.01
C GLY A 320 11.30 -24.52 27.61
N THR A 321 10.88 -23.61 26.73
CA THR A 321 10.68 -23.89 25.31
C THR A 321 11.92 -23.48 24.53
N LEU A 322 12.52 -24.43 23.80
CA LEU A 322 13.64 -24.15 22.89
C LEU A 322 13.11 -23.51 21.59
N PHE A 323 13.57 -22.30 21.28
CA PHE A 323 13.23 -21.56 20.07
C PHE A 323 14.46 -20.80 19.54
N GLU A 324 14.79 -20.97 18.26
CA GLU A 324 15.96 -20.36 17.61
C GLU A 324 17.29 -20.47 18.40
N GLY A 325 17.53 -21.63 19.04
CA GLY A 325 18.74 -21.88 19.83
C GLY A 325 18.76 -21.23 21.22
N LYS A 326 17.63 -20.69 21.68
CA LYS A 326 17.45 -20.16 23.03
C LYS A 326 16.31 -20.85 23.76
N VAL A 327 16.44 -20.97 25.08
CA VAL A 327 15.41 -21.51 25.98
C VAL A 327 14.66 -20.34 26.60
N TYR A 328 13.34 -20.33 26.43
CA TYR A 328 12.44 -19.33 27.00
C TYR A 328 11.60 -19.96 28.11
N ILE A 329 11.55 -19.31 29.27
CA ILE A 329 10.67 -19.68 30.37
C ILE A 329 9.37 -18.89 30.19
N ILE A 330 8.32 -19.58 29.78
CA ILE A 330 6.98 -19.01 29.66
C ILE A 330 6.34 -19.06 31.04
N GLN A 331 5.96 -17.90 31.56
CA GLN A 331 5.36 -17.81 32.88
C GLN A 331 3.97 -18.49 32.91
N THR A 332 3.64 -19.14 34.03
CA THR A 332 2.39 -19.91 34.17
C THR A 332 1.15 -19.02 34.07
N ASP A 333 1.21 -17.80 34.58
CA ASP A 333 0.14 -16.80 34.48
C ASP A 333 -0.17 -16.42 33.02
N ALA A 334 0.84 -16.35 32.15
CA ALA A 334 0.65 -16.10 30.74
C ALA A 334 -0.01 -17.28 30.02
N ILE A 335 0.34 -18.52 30.40
CA ILE A 335 -0.34 -19.72 29.89
C ILE A 335 -1.81 -19.71 30.27
N GLU A 336 -2.13 -19.41 31.54
CA GLU A 336 -3.52 -19.29 32.01
C GLU A 336 -4.27 -18.17 31.30
N ARG A 337 -3.62 -17.03 31.05
CA ARG A 337 -4.21 -15.91 30.33
C ARG A 337 -4.48 -16.24 28.85
N ILE A 338 -3.57 -16.96 28.18
CA ILE A 338 -3.80 -17.47 26.81
C ILE A 338 -5.04 -18.37 26.82
N LYS A 339 -5.11 -19.34 27.75
CA LYS A 339 -6.26 -20.25 27.86
C LYS A 339 -7.55 -19.49 28.05
N SER A 340 -7.62 -18.59 29.03
CA SER A 340 -8.82 -17.80 29.30
C SER A 340 -9.26 -16.98 28.08
N THR A 341 -8.33 -16.46 27.28
CA THR A 341 -8.66 -15.65 26.10
C THR A 341 -9.24 -16.52 24.98
N ILE A 342 -8.63 -17.68 24.73
CA ILE A 342 -9.11 -18.63 23.71
C ILE A 342 -10.42 -19.27 24.13
N ASP A 343 -10.56 -19.67 25.39
CA ASP A 343 -11.80 -20.26 25.92
C ASP A 343 -12.96 -19.25 25.85
N SER A 344 -12.71 -17.96 26.12
CA SER A 344 -13.72 -16.90 25.89
C SER A 344 -14.15 -16.84 24.43
N ALA A 345 -13.18 -16.86 23.49
CA ALA A 345 -13.48 -16.84 22.06
C ALA A 345 -14.29 -18.08 21.63
N ILE A 346 -13.97 -19.27 22.14
CA ILE A 346 -14.73 -20.50 21.89
C ILE A 346 -16.17 -20.36 22.44
N ASN A 347 -16.33 -19.85 23.67
CA ASN A 347 -17.63 -19.67 24.30
C ASN A 347 -18.50 -18.61 23.59
N GLU A 348 -17.88 -17.61 22.98
CA GLU A 348 -18.54 -16.61 22.12
C GLU A 348 -18.89 -17.15 20.72
N GLY A 349 -18.53 -18.39 20.43
CA GLY A 349 -18.82 -19.09 19.17
C GLY A 349 -17.85 -18.79 18.04
N ALA A 350 -16.62 -18.36 18.33
CA ALA A 350 -15.61 -18.12 17.31
C ALA A 350 -15.13 -19.44 16.67
N GLU A 351 -15.12 -19.51 15.34
CA GLU A 351 -14.65 -20.71 14.62
C GLU A 351 -13.14 -20.72 14.31
N ILE A 352 -12.51 -19.53 14.25
CA ILE A 352 -11.14 -19.36 13.74
C ILE A 352 -10.40 -18.22 14.45
N VAL A 353 -9.12 -18.45 14.75
CA VAL A 353 -8.21 -17.46 15.36
C VAL A 353 -6.90 -17.47 14.58
N PHE A 354 -6.52 -16.33 14.00
CA PHE A 354 -5.22 -16.18 13.35
C PHE A 354 -4.14 -15.87 14.38
N TYR A 355 -3.01 -16.58 14.32
CA TYR A 355 -1.94 -16.42 15.30
C TYR A 355 -1.34 -15.02 15.22
N SER A 356 -1.15 -14.48 14.00
CA SER A 356 -0.61 -13.13 13.80
C SER A 356 -1.46 -12.07 14.49
N THR A 357 -2.77 -12.04 14.25
CA THR A 357 -3.66 -11.06 14.88
C THR A 357 -3.81 -11.28 16.37
N PHE A 358 -3.84 -12.54 16.83
CA PHE A 358 -3.86 -12.82 18.27
C PHE A 358 -2.60 -12.26 18.94
N TYR A 359 -1.42 -12.49 18.34
CA TYR A 359 -0.15 -12.00 18.85
C TYR A 359 -0.11 -10.47 18.83
N GLU A 360 -0.43 -9.84 17.70
CA GLU A 360 -0.44 -8.37 17.56
C GLU A 360 -1.35 -7.67 18.58
N GLN A 361 -2.53 -8.23 18.88
CA GLN A 361 -3.46 -7.67 19.87
C GLN A 361 -2.98 -7.84 21.32
N ASN A 362 -2.10 -8.82 21.57
CA ASN A 362 -1.70 -9.25 22.91
C ASN A 362 -0.18 -9.14 23.15
N GLU A 363 0.56 -8.48 22.25
CA GLU A 363 2.02 -8.47 22.20
C GLU A 363 2.62 -8.00 23.52
N ASP A 364 2.06 -6.94 24.13
CA ASP A 364 2.58 -6.34 25.35
C ASP A 364 2.79 -7.35 26.49
N TRP A 365 1.80 -8.23 26.73
CA TRP A 365 1.86 -9.20 27.83
C TRP A 365 2.44 -10.55 27.37
N LEU A 366 2.29 -10.92 26.09
CA LEU A 366 2.93 -12.11 25.54
C LEU A 366 4.46 -11.98 25.52
N PHE A 367 4.96 -10.83 25.03
CA PHE A 367 6.39 -10.54 24.99
C PHE A 367 7.00 -10.47 26.40
N SER A 368 6.29 -9.82 27.33
CA SER A 368 6.71 -9.76 28.74
C SER A 368 6.78 -11.15 29.39
N ALA A 369 5.98 -12.10 28.90
CA ALA A 369 5.97 -13.48 29.35
C ALA A 369 6.87 -14.42 28.51
N SER A 370 7.87 -13.88 27.82
CA SER A 370 8.83 -14.63 27.01
C SER A 370 8.26 -15.31 25.75
N ILE A 371 7.05 -14.97 25.31
CA ILE A 371 6.49 -15.39 24.01
C ILE A 371 6.79 -14.29 23.00
N ILE A 372 7.90 -14.43 22.28
CA ILE A 372 8.47 -13.36 21.44
C ILE A 372 8.05 -13.39 19.96
N SER A 373 7.25 -14.39 19.55
CA SER A 373 6.83 -14.52 18.15
C SER A 373 5.50 -15.27 17.99
N GLU A 374 4.88 -15.08 16.83
CA GLU A 374 3.71 -15.84 16.38
C GLU A 374 3.97 -17.36 16.38
N GLU A 375 5.17 -17.77 15.98
CA GLU A 375 5.55 -19.18 15.91
C GLU A 375 5.67 -19.81 17.31
N MET A 376 6.22 -19.08 18.27
CA MET A 376 6.23 -19.50 19.67
C MET A 376 4.81 -19.62 20.22
N LEU A 377 3.97 -18.61 19.99
CA LEU A 377 2.55 -18.65 20.39
C LEU A 377 1.84 -19.88 19.81
N LYS A 378 2.05 -20.16 18.53
CA LYS A 378 1.49 -21.34 17.86
C LYS A 378 1.93 -22.63 18.53
N ASN A 379 3.23 -22.78 18.83
CA ASN A 379 3.75 -23.98 19.50
C ASN A 379 3.17 -24.13 20.91
N THR A 380 3.01 -23.03 21.65
CA THR A 380 2.31 -23.03 22.94
C THR A 380 0.87 -23.48 22.77
N LEU A 381 0.11 -22.91 21.83
CA LEU A 381 -1.28 -23.29 21.58
C LEU A 381 -1.42 -24.75 21.14
N MET A 382 -0.49 -25.30 20.37
CA MET A 382 -0.47 -26.73 20.00
C MET A 382 -0.36 -27.65 21.22
N SER A 383 0.38 -27.24 22.25
CA SER A 383 0.46 -27.98 23.50
C SER A 383 -0.78 -27.82 24.36
N LEU A 384 -1.46 -26.66 24.30
CA LEU A 384 -2.62 -26.36 25.14
C LEU A 384 -3.94 -26.90 24.58
N TYR A 385 -4.09 -26.91 23.26
CA TYR A 385 -5.31 -27.30 22.55
C TYR A 385 -5.04 -28.37 21.48
N PRO A 386 -4.47 -29.54 21.85
CA PRO A 386 -4.16 -30.60 20.88
C PRO A 386 -5.38 -31.17 20.15
N GLN A 387 -6.59 -30.95 20.69
CA GLN A 387 -7.87 -31.32 20.08
C GLN A 387 -8.29 -30.39 18.93
N CYS A 388 -7.74 -29.17 18.86
CA CYS A 388 -8.05 -28.20 17.82
C CYS A 388 -7.19 -28.42 16.57
N ILE A 389 -7.64 -27.90 15.42
CA ILE A 389 -6.92 -28.07 14.16
C ILE A 389 -5.94 -26.89 13.98
N HIS A 390 -4.65 -27.18 14.06
CA HIS A 390 -3.59 -26.20 13.83
C HIS A 390 -3.17 -26.16 12.36
N LYS A 391 -3.35 -25.01 11.71
CA LYS A 391 -2.84 -24.74 10.36
C LYS A 391 -1.60 -23.85 10.42
N LYS A 392 -1.07 -23.48 9.25
CA LYS A 392 0.15 -22.68 9.15
C LYS A 392 0.00 -21.35 9.89
N ASN A 393 -1.09 -20.63 9.64
CA ASN A 393 -1.30 -19.24 10.05
C ASN A 393 -2.48 -19.05 11.05
N TYR A 394 -3.26 -20.10 11.31
CA TYR A 394 -4.44 -20.00 12.17
C TYR A 394 -4.71 -21.29 12.94
N LEU A 395 -5.51 -21.13 13.99
CA LEU A 395 -6.14 -22.15 14.79
C LEU A 395 -7.61 -22.23 14.41
N ALA A 396 -8.08 -23.42 14.00
CA ALA A 396 -9.50 -23.68 13.84
C ALA A 396 -10.05 -24.29 15.14
N LEU A 397 -11.02 -23.61 15.73
CA LEU A 397 -11.61 -23.93 17.03
C LEU A 397 -12.68 -25.02 16.92
N GLU A 398 -13.42 -25.04 15.81
CA GLU A 398 -14.36 -26.13 15.49
C GLU A 398 -13.72 -27.26 14.67
N VAL A 399 -14.13 -28.49 14.97
CA VAL A 399 -13.74 -29.72 14.25
C VAL A 399 -14.43 -29.82 12.88
N GLN A 400 -15.48 -29.05 12.63
CA GLN A 400 -16.22 -29.12 11.37
C GLN A 400 -15.31 -28.81 10.17
N SER A 401 -15.19 -29.80 9.29
CA SER A 401 -14.44 -29.71 8.05
C SER A 401 -15.01 -28.61 7.17
N GLY A 402 -14.24 -27.54 6.98
CA GLY A 402 -14.62 -26.41 6.13
C GLY A 402 -13.38 -25.59 5.78
N SER A 403 -13.39 -24.97 4.60
CA SER A 403 -12.29 -24.13 4.14
C SER A 403 -12.08 -22.92 5.06
N GLU A 404 -10.87 -22.34 5.05
CA GLU A 404 -10.58 -21.08 5.77
C GLU A 404 -11.60 -20.00 5.43
N LEU A 405 -11.96 -19.89 4.14
CA LEU A 405 -12.91 -18.92 3.64
C LEU A 405 -14.33 -19.15 4.19
N ALA A 406 -14.76 -20.41 4.30
CA ALA A 406 -16.06 -20.75 4.86
C ALA A 406 -16.16 -20.33 6.34
N LYS A 407 -15.11 -20.58 7.13
CA LYS A 407 -15.04 -20.20 8.55
C LYS A 407 -15.08 -18.68 8.74
N ILE A 408 -14.29 -17.93 7.95
CA ILE A 408 -14.31 -16.47 8.01
C ILE A 408 -15.69 -15.93 7.60
N ARG A 409 -16.34 -16.53 6.58
CA ARG A 409 -17.70 -16.16 6.19
C ARG A 409 -18.69 -16.35 7.35
N CYS A 410 -18.64 -17.49 8.04
CA CYS A 410 -19.48 -17.75 9.21
C CYS A 410 -19.24 -16.71 10.32
N GLU A 411 -17.97 -16.38 10.61
CA GLU A 411 -17.61 -15.36 11.58
C GLU A 411 -18.16 -13.98 11.23
N VAL A 412 -18.05 -13.56 9.96
CA VAL A 412 -18.60 -12.30 9.48
C VAL A 412 -20.13 -12.26 9.62
N LEU A 413 -20.82 -13.37 9.30
CA LEU A 413 -22.28 -13.48 9.46
C LEU A 413 -22.69 -13.44 10.95
N ARG A 414 -21.95 -14.13 11.82
CA ARG A 414 -22.19 -14.17 13.27
C ARG A 414 -22.17 -12.78 13.89
N VAL A 415 -21.20 -11.95 13.51
CA VAL A 415 -21.06 -10.59 14.06
C VAL A 415 -21.84 -9.52 13.30
N TRP A 416 -22.51 -9.86 12.20
CA TRP A 416 -23.22 -8.88 11.37
C TRP A 416 -24.39 -8.23 12.15
N GLY A 417 -25.13 -9.06 12.89
CA GLY A 417 -26.25 -8.62 13.72
C GLY A 417 -27.42 -8.06 12.92
N ASN A 418 -28.03 -6.98 13.42
CA ASN A 418 -29.22 -6.35 12.83
C ASN A 418 -28.89 -5.17 11.89
N ASN A 419 -27.61 -4.89 11.64
CA ASN A 419 -27.21 -3.82 10.75
C ASN A 419 -27.50 -4.17 9.28
N VAL A 420 -28.07 -3.23 8.51
CA VAL A 420 -28.19 -3.37 7.05
C VAL A 420 -26.81 -3.23 6.40
N LEU A 421 -26.04 -2.23 6.82
CA LEU A 421 -24.70 -1.93 6.34
C LEU A 421 -23.63 -2.04 7.42
N LEU A 422 -22.47 -2.57 7.06
CA LEU A 422 -21.26 -2.53 7.88
C LEU A 422 -20.02 -2.18 7.06
N SER A 423 -19.11 -1.44 7.69
CA SER A 423 -17.78 -1.18 7.15
C SER A 423 -16.79 -2.30 7.49
N CYS A 424 -15.74 -2.42 6.68
CA CYS A 424 -14.62 -3.33 6.95
C CYS A 424 -13.98 -3.05 8.31
N GLU A 425 -13.89 -1.78 8.70
CA GLU A 425 -13.34 -1.33 9.97
C GLU A 425 -14.20 -1.79 11.14
N GLN A 426 -15.52 -1.59 11.09
CA GLN A 426 -16.45 -2.08 12.12
C GLN A 426 -16.41 -3.61 12.25
N LEU A 427 -16.32 -4.33 11.13
CA LEU A 427 -16.19 -5.79 11.17
C LEU A 427 -14.84 -6.21 11.77
N SER A 428 -13.76 -5.50 11.47
CA SER A 428 -12.44 -5.75 12.06
C SER A 428 -12.41 -5.49 13.57
N GLU A 429 -13.16 -4.50 14.07
CA GLU A 429 -13.31 -4.25 15.50
C GLU A 429 -14.11 -5.37 16.19
N ARG A 430 -15.12 -5.93 15.52
CA ARG A 430 -15.93 -7.06 16.01
C ARG A 430 -15.21 -8.41 15.89
N LEU A 431 -14.22 -8.55 15.00
CA LEU A 431 -13.47 -9.76 14.71
C LEU A 431 -11.96 -9.54 14.95
N PRO A 432 -11.53 -9.32 16.21
CA PRO A 432 -10.15 -8.91 16.52
C PRO A 432 -9.09 -9.96 16.14
N TYR A 433 -9.50 -11.22 15.96
CA TYR A 433 -8.61 -12.36 15.66
C TYR A 433 -8.62 -12.78 14.18
N ILE A 434 -9.20 -11.96 13.29
CA ILE A 434 -9.19 -12.19 11.84
C ILE A 434 -8.52 -10.99 11.16
N PRO A 435 -7.52 -11.22 10.29
CA PRO A 435 -6.87 -10.13 9.57
C PRO A 435 -7.88 -9.34 8.71
N ILE A 436 -7.83 -8.01 8.75
CA ILE A 436 -8.72 -7.15 7.97
C ILE A 436 -8.66 -7.45 6.46
N ASP A 437 -7.50 -7.86 5.96
CA ASP A 437 -7.30 -8.22 4.56
C ASP A 437 -8.13 -9.47 4.17
N LYS A 438 -8.30 -10.41 5.12
CA LYS A 438 -9.11 -11.62 4.96
C LYS A 438 -10.61 -11.31 5.02
N ILE A 439 -11.01 -10.39 5.90
CA ILE A 439 -12.38 -9.87 5.95
C ILE A 439 -12.72 -9.20 4.61
N LYS A 440 -11.88 -8.27 4.13
CA LYS A 440 -12.04 -7.60 2.83
C LYS A 440 -12.15 -8.57 1.68
N TYR A 441 -11.31 -9.60 1.68
CA TYR A 441 -11.35 -10.65 0.66
C TYR A 441 -12.72 -11.35 0.65
N ILE A 442 -13.22 -11.81 1.80
CA ILE A 442 -14.52 -12.47 1.91
C ILE A 442 -15.67 -11.57 1.46
N LEU A 443 -15.71 -10.32 1.91
CA LEU A 443 -16.73 -9.36 1.51
C LEU A 443 -16.75 -9.11 -0.01
N SER A 444 -15.60 -9.21 -0.68
CA SER A 444 -15.48 -8.99 -2.12
C SER A 444 -15.77 -10.23 -2.99
N GLN A 445 -15.47 -11.43 -2.50
CA GLN A 445 -15.52 -12.65 -3.29
C GLN A 445 -16.77 -13.49 -3.04
N ASN A 446 -17.46 -13.27 -1.92
CA ASN A 446 -18.61 -14.06 -1.53
C ASN A 446 -19.92 -13.37 -1.94
N GLY A 447 -20.83 -14.13 -2.56
CA GLY A 447 -22.12 -13.62 -3.03
C GLY A 447 -23.12 -13.24 -1.93
N ASP A 448 -22.84 -13.59 -0.67
CA ASP A 448 -23.67 -13.21 0.48
C ASP A 448 -23.57 -11.72 0.81
N PHE A 449 -22.50 -11.05 0.35
CA PHE A 449 -22.23 -9.65 0.67
C PHE A 449 -22.24 -8.80 -0.60
N ILE A 450 -22.88 -7.64 -0.50
CA ILE A 450 -23.08 -6.73 -1.62
C ILE A 450 -22.30 -5.46 -1.36
N TRP A 451 -21.44 -5.10 -2.31
CA TRP A 451 -20.73 -3.84 -2.25
C TRP A 451 -21.70 -2.66 -2.35
N ASN A 452 -21.63 -1.75 -1.38
CA ASN A 452 -22.46 -0.56 -1.33
C ASN A 452 -21.68 0.71 -1.69
N SER A 453 -20.52 0.88 -1.06
CA SER A 453 -19.57 1.96 -1.31
C SER A 453 -18.17 1.55 -0.83
N GLU A 454 -17.18 2.42 -0.98
CA GLU A 454 -15.79 2.12 -0.58
C GLU A 454 -15.71 1.64 0.88
N GLY A 455 -15.35 0.36 1.06
CA GLY A 455 -15.19 -0.26 2.37
C GLY A 455 -16.50 -0.63 3.10
N VAL A 456 -17.67 -0.37 2.51
CA VAL A 456 -18.99 -0.61 3.12
C VAL A 456 -19.80 -1.62 2.32
N TYR A 457 -20.37 -2.60 3.02
CA TYR A 457 -21.08 -3.73 2.44
C TYR A 457 -22.44 -3.93 3.11
N ALA A 458 -23.38 -4.48 2.34
CA ALA A 458 -24.67 -4.97 2.82
C ALA A 458 -24.67 -6.50 2.86
N TYR A 459 -25.44 -7.08 3.78
CA TYR A 459 -25.71 -8.52 3.76
C TYR A 459 -26.96 -8.80 2.93
N ILE A 460 -26.88 -9.72 1.96
CA ILE A 460 -27.96 -10.05 1.02
C ILE A 460 -29.25 -10.45 1.72
N GLY A 461 -29.16 -11.16 2.86
CA GLY A 461 -30.32 -11.62 3.63
C GLY A 461 -31.08 -10.51 4.36
N LYS A 462 -30.61 -9.25 4.29
CA LYS A 462 -31.30 -8.07 4.84
C LYS A 462 -31.95 -7.20 3.77
N VAL A 463 -31.82 -7.56 2.49
CA VAL A 463 -32.44 -6.81 1.39
C VAL A 463 -33.88 -7.24 1.25
N ASP A 464 -34.79 -6.27 1.25
CA ASP A 464 -36.23 -6.50 1.12
C ASP A 464 -36.66 -6.50 -0.35
N ILE A 465 -36.99 -7.67 -0.88
CA ILE A 465 -37.58 -7.87 -2.21
C ILE A 465 -38.81 -8.76 -2.04
N ALA A 466 -39.97 -8.29 -2.49
CA ALA A 466 -41.23 -9.00 -2.37
C ALA A 466 -41.39 -10.07 -3.45
N ASP A 467 -42.14 -11.14 -3.17
CA ASP A 467 -42.37 -12.25 -4.12
C ASP A 467 -42.96 -11.78 -5.47
N GLU A 468 -43.79 -10.74 -5.46
CA GLU A 468 -44.36 -10.15 -6.68
C GLU A 468 -43.26 -9.51 -7.55
N GLU A 469 -42.26 -8.89 -6.94
CA GLU A 469 -41.12 -8.28 -7.63
C GLU A 469 -40.13 -9.33 -8.12
N HIS A 470 -39.98 -10.46 -7.40
CA HIS A 470 -39.23 -11.61 -7.89
C HIS A 470 -39.76 -12.06 -9.26
N ILE A 471 -41.09 -12.20 -9.38
CA ILE A 471 -41.74 -12.59 -10.63
C ILE A 471 -41.56 -11.50 -11.68
N ALA A 472 -41.83 -10.23 -11.34
CA ALA A 472 -41.71 -9.13 -12.29
C ALA A 472 -40.30 -8.97 -12.88
N ILE A 473 -39.26 -9.08 -12.06
CA ILE A 473 -37.85 -9.02 -12.50
C ILE A 473 -37.51 -10.22 -13.39
N ALA A 474 -37.93 -11.43 -12.99
CA ALA A 474 -37.66 -12.64 -13.77
C ALA A 474 -38.34 -12.59 -15.16
N ASP A 475 -39.59 -12.13 -15.22
CA ASP A 475 -40.33 -11.98 -16.47
C ASP A 475 -39.75 -10.89 -17.36
N PHE A 476 -39.37 -9.75 -16.79
CA PHE A 476 -38.69 -8.67 -17.51
C PHE A 476 -37.40 -9.14 -18.19
N VAL A 477 -36.54 -9.83 -17.43
CA VAL A 477 -35.27 -10.34 -17.95
C VAL A 477 -35.49 -11.43 -19.00
N ALA A 478 -36.47 -12.32 -18.79
CA ALA A 478 -36.82 -13.35 -19.76
C ALA A 478 -37.32 -12.75 -21.08
N ALA A 479 -38.16 -11.72 -21.02
CA ALA A 479 -38.69 -11.02 -22.20
C ALA A 479 -37.58 -10.27 -22.97
N ALA A 480 -36.72 -9.53 -22.27
CA ALA A 480 -35.57 -8.84 -22.87
C ALA A 480 -34.62 -9.84 -23.54
N TYR A 481 -34.32 -10.95 -22.86
CA TYR A 481 -33.46 -12.00 -23.39
C TYR A 481 -34.05 -12.67 -24.65
N LEU A 482 -35.36 -12.91 -24.70
CA LEU A 482 -36.02 -13.46 -25.89
C LEU A 482 -35.93 -12.54 -27.12
N LYS A 483 -35.90 -11.23 -26.89
CA LYS A 483 -35.86 -10.23 -27.95
C LYS A 483 -34.43 -9.97 -28.45
N ASP A 484 -33.52 -9.71 -27.52
CA ASP A 484 -32.20 -9.14 -27.83
C ASP A 484 -31.04 -10.13 -27.53
N GLY A 485 -31.32 -11.27 -26.91
CA GLY A 485 -30.30 -12.26 -26.50
C GLY A 485 -29.54 -11.90 -25.22
N TYR A 486 -29.87 -10.76 -24.60
CA TYR A 486 -29.36 -10.31 -23.31
C TYR A 486 -30.38 -9.39 -22.63
N SER A 487 -30.14 -9.08 -21.36
CA SER A 487 -30.85 -8.01 -20.63
C SER A 487 -29.85 -7.07 -19.97
N SER A 488 -30.18 -5.79 -19.91
CA SER A 488 -29.38 -4.79 -19.19
C SER A 488 -29.83 -4.72 -17.74
N LEU A 489 -28.88 -4.83 -16.81
CA LEU A 489 -29.14 -4.63 -15.39
C LEU A 489 -29.67 -3.23 -15.06
N SER A 490 -29.33 -2.23 -15.89
CA SER A 490 -29.78 -0.84 -15.67
C SER A 490 -31.25 -0.63 -16.00
N ASP A 491 -31.83 -1.53 -16.81
CA ASP A 491 -33.20 -1.38 -17.32
C ASP A 491 -34.21 -2.13 -16.44
N ILE A 492 -33.73 -2.92 -15.47
CA ILE A 492 -34.61 -3.64 -14.54
C ILE A 492 -35.38 -2.62 -13.68
N PRO A 493 -36.71 -2.74 -13.58
CA PRO A 493 -37.51 -1.86 -12.74
C PRO A 493 -37.25 -2.14 -11.26
N LEU A 494 -36.51 -1.24 -10.60
CA LEU A 494 -36.07 -1.39 -9.20
C LEU A 494 -36.47 -0.21 -8.30
N SER A 495 -37.36 0.68 -8.77
CA SER A 495 -37.70 1.92 -8.05
C SER A 495 -38.31 1.66 -6.67
N GLU A 496 -39.34 0.81 -6.60
CA GLU A 496 -40.03 0.50 -5.33
C GLU A 496 -39.11 -0.26 -4.37
N ILE A 497 -38.28 -1.16 -4.89
CA ILE A 497 -37.25 -1.88 -4.12
C ILE A 497 -36.24 -0.89 -3.54
N ALA A 498 -35.78 0.10 -4.33
CA ALA A 498 -34.85 1.11 -3.87
C ALA A 498 -35.45 2.00 -2.77
N GLU A 499 -36.75 2.29 -2.83
CA GLU A 499 -37.46 3.05 -1.78
C GLU A 499 -37.51 2.26 -0.45
N ARG A 500 -37.81 0.95 -0.50
CA ARG A 500 -37.83 0.11 0.72
C ARG A 500 -36.42 -0.16 1.27
N ASN A 501 -35.40 -0.13 0.41
CA ASN A 501 -33.99 -0.33 0.77
C ASN A 501 -33.19 0.97 0.71
N TYR A 502 -33.72 2.07 1.27
CA TYR A 502 -33.17 3.42 1.15
C TYR A 502 -31.72 3.61 1.67
N GLU A 503 -31.23 2.70 2.53
CA GLU A 503 -29.83 2.71 2.99
C GLU A 503 -28.84 2.26 1.90
N LEU A 504 -29.32 1.50 0.91
CA LEU A 504 -28.50 0.94 -0.17
C LEU A 504 -28.34 1.93 -1.32
N SER A 505 -27.16 1.91 -1.94
CA SER A 505 -26.95 2.57 -3.22
C SER A 505 -27.73 1.86 -4.33
N LEU A 506 -28.06 2.58 -5.40
CA LEU A 506 -28.73 2.01 -6.57
C LEU A 506 -27.95 0.78 -7.12
N THR A 507 -26.62 0.86 -7.12
CA THR A 507 -25.75 -0.25 -7.54
C THR A 507 -25.87 -1.45 -6.60
N ALA A 508 -25.97 -1.23 -5.29
CA ALA A 508 -26.21 -2.31 -4.33
C ALA A 508 -27.58 -2.96 -4.54
N VAL A 509 -28.63 -2.16 -4.77
CA VAL A 509 -29.99 -2.68 -5.07
C VAL A 509 -29.99 -3.50 -6.36
N GLN A 510 -29.35 -3.01 -7.43
CA GLN A 510 -29.19 -3.75 -8.69
C GLN A 510 -28.46 -5.09 -8.48
N ASN A 511 -27.36 -5.07 -7.73
CA ASN A 511 -26.59 -6.27 -7.44
C ASN A 511 -27.39 -7.26 -6.56
N ALA A 512 -28.18 -6.76 -5.61
CA ALA A 512 -29.05 -7.57 -4.77
C ALA A 512 -30.16 -8.25 -5.58
N ALA A 513 -30.87 -7.49 -6.40
CA ALA A 513 -31.89 -8.01 -7.30
C ALA A 513 -31.32 -9.13 -8.20
N PHE A 514 -30.12 -8.92 -8.76
CA PHE A 514 -29.45 -9.97 -9.53
C PHE A 514 -29.14 -11.21 -8.67
N ALA A 515 -28.49 -11.02 -7.51
CA ALA A 515 -28.02 -12.12 -6.68
C ALA A 515 -29.17 -12.95 -6.09
N ILE A 516 -30.29 -12.31 -5.74
CA ILE A 516 -31.46 -12.94 -5.13
C ILE A 516 -32.35 -13.60 -6.18
N VAL A 517 -32.64 -12.91 -7.30
CA VAL A 517 -33.69 -13.33 -8.25
C VAL A 517 -33.11 -14.06 -9.47
N LEU A 518 -31.95 -13.64 -9.96
CA LEU A 518 -31.47 -14.02 -11.30
C LEU A 518 -30.28 -14.98 -11.29
N ALA A 519 -29.46 -14.96 -10.23
CA ALA A 519 -28.18 -15.66 -10.17
C ALA A 519 -28.28 -17.19 -10.28
N GLU A 520 -29.46 -17.78 -10.10
CA GLU A 520 -29.66 -19.22 -10.36
C GLU A 520 -29.51 -19.54 -11.85
N LYS A 521 -30.20 -18.78 -12.72
CA LYS A 521 -30.37 -19.06 -14.16
C LYS A 521 -29.48 -18.22 -15.08
N TYR A 522 -29.04 -17.07 -14.60
CA TYR A 522 -28.32 -16.08 -15.40
C TYR A 522 -26.93 -15.81 -14.82
N ASP A 523 -26.01 -15.42 -15.72
CA ASP A 523 -24.71 -14.84 -15.39
C ASP A 523 -24.72 -13.34 -15.72
N LYS A 524 -23.88 -12.59 -15.02
CA LYS A 524 -23.68 -11.15 -15.24
C LYS A 524 -22.25 -10.84 -15.64
N ARG A 525 -22.06 -10.02 -16.67
CA ARG A 525 -20.77 -9.46 -17.11
C ARG A 525 -20.89 -7.95 -17.22
N GLY A 526 -20.38 -7.23 -16.23
CA GLY A 526 -20.66 -5.80 -16.09
C GLY A 526 -22.14 -5.58 -15.81
N LYS A 527 -22.84 -4.86 -16.70
CA LYS A 527 -24.31 -4.69 -16.65
C LYS A 527 -25.07 -5.62 -17.59
N ILE A 528 -24.38 -6.50 -18.33
CA ILE A 528 -25.00 -7.43 -19.27
C ILE A 528 -25.41 -8.70 -18.52
N ILE A 529 -26.67 -9.10 -18.65
CA ILE A 529 -27.24 -10.33 -18.10
C ILE A 529 -27.50 -11.29 -19.26
N ILE A 530 -26.95 -12.51 -19.16
CA ILE A 530 -27.07 -13.59 -20.15
C ILE A 530 -27.40 -14.91 -19.46
N ARG A 531 -27.93 -15.91 -20.16
CA ARG A 531 -28.15 -17.22 -19.53
C ARG A 531 -26.81 -17.90 -19.24
N LYS A 532 -26.77 -18.68 -18.17
CA LYS A 532 -25.60 -19.50 -17.85
C LYS A 532 -25.25 -20.41 -19.02
N GLY A 533 -23.97 -20.40 -19.41
CA GLY A 533 -23.46 -21.17 -20.55
C GLY A 533 -23.41 -20.40 -21.86
N ASP A 534 -24.02 -19.21 -21.96
CA ASP A 534 -23.95 -18.41 -23.17
C ASP A 534 -22.58 -17.74 -23.38
N ILE A 535 -22.23 -17.61 -24.65
CA ILE A 535 -20.97 -17.00 -25.11
C ILE A 535 -21.11 -15.54 -25.54
N LEU A 536 -22.32 -14.96 -25.48
CA LEU A 536 -22.55 -13.57 -25.87
C LEU A 536 -21.68 -12.64 -25.02
N ASN A 537 -20.95 -11.75 -25.68
CA ASN A 537 -20.03 -10.82 -25.04
C ASN A 537 -20.30 -9.39 -25.52
N ALA A 538 -19.74 -8.43 -24.79
CA ALA A 538 -19.90 -7.01 -25.10
C ALA A 538 -19.50 -6.69 -26.55
N LEU A 539 -18.43 -7.30 -27.08
CA LEU A 539 -17.99 -7.06 -28.46
C LEU A 539 -19.05 -7.48 -29.50
N SER A 540 -19.72 -8.61 -29.30
CA SER A 540 -20.80 -9.07 -30.20
C SER A 540 -21.99 -8.12 -30.18
N ILE A 541 -22.39 -7.65 -28.99
CA ILE A 541 -23.48 -6.66 -28.85
C ILE A 541 -23.08 -5.33 -29.50
N MET A 542 -21.84 -4.87 -29.27
CA MET A 542 -21.31 -3.67 -29.91
C MET A 542 -21.29 -3.77 -31.44
N LYS A 543 -20.93 -4.93 -31.99
CA LYS A 543 -20.97 -5.16 -33.45
C LYS A 543 -22.39 -5.07 -34.00
N GLU A 544 -23.36 -5.66 -33.31
CA GLU A 544 -24.76 -5.58 -33.73
C GLU A 544 -25.29 -4.15 -33.64
N HIS A 545 -24.94 -3.42 -32.59
CA HIS A 545 -25.25 -2.00 -32.48
C HIS A 545 -24.68 -1.20 -33.66
N CYS A 546 -23.39 -1.40 -33.99
CA CYS A 546 -22.75 -0.76 -35.15
C CYS A 546 -23.45 -1.06 -36.47
N ARG A 547 -24.06 -2.24 -36.65
CA ARG A 547 -24.80 -2.59 -37.88
C ARG A 547 -26.08 -1.77 -38.05
N SER A 548 -26.71 -1.36 -36.96
CA SER A 548 -27.93 -0.57 -37.00
C SER A 548 -27.69 0.92 -37.26
N LEU A 549 -26.43 1.37 -37.21
CA LEU A 549 -26.06 2.77 -37.38
C LEU A 549 -25.65 3.09 -38.81
N GLU A 550 -26.15 4.21 -39.35
CA GLU A 550 -25.69 4.75 -40.63
C GLU A 550 -24.43 5.63 -40.49
N LYS A 551 -24.36 6.38 -39.38
CA LYS A 551 -23.27 7.27 -39.01
C LYS A 551 -23.23 7.42 -37.49
N CYS A 552 -22.03 7.45 -36.91
CA CYS A 552 -21.84 7.76 -35.49
C CYS A 552 -20.44 8.33 -35.23
N SER A 553 -20.24 8.91 -34.04
CA SER A 553 -18.93 9.29 -33.54
C SER A 553 -18.28 8.17 -32.72
N LEU A 554 -16.95 8.20 -32.55
CA LEU A 554 -16.22 7.32 -31.64
C LEU A 554 -16.72 7.54 -30.21
N ARG A 555 -17.08 8.78 -29.87
CA ARG A 555 -17.70 9.11 -28.59
C ARG A 555 -19.02 8.40 -28.39
N ASP A 556 -19.91 8.37 -29.39
CA ASP A 556 -21.19 7.66 -29.28
C ASP A 556 -20.98 6.17 -29.00
N LEU A 557 -20.01 5.55 -29.69
CA LEU A 557 -19.69 4.13 -29.46
C LEU A 557 -19.07 3.89 -28.06
N LEU A 558 -18.27 4.83 -27.55
CA LEU A 558 -17.71 4.75 -26.19
C LEU A 558 -18.81 4.95 -25.12
N ASP A 559 -19.74 5.87 -25.35
CA ASP A 559 -20.84 6.15 -24.44
C ASP A 559 -21.81 4.95 -24.37
N PHE A 560 -22.12 4.33 -25.52
CA PHE A 560 -22.93 3.11 -25.57
C PHE A 560 -22.26 1.92 -24.86
N GLU A 561 -20.94 1.72 -25.01
CA GLU A 561 -20.23 0.66 -24.27
C GLU A 561 -20.23 0.90 -22.77
N ARG A 562 -20.09 2.15 -22.32
CA ARG A 562 -20.20 2.51 -20.90
C ARG A 562 -21.58 2.19 -20.33
N GLU A 563 -22.63 2.45 -21.10
CA GLU A 563 -24.00 2.09 -20.71
C GLU A 563 -24.16 0.57 -20.61
N LEU A 564 -23.62 -0.16 -21.58
CA LEU A 564 -23.71 -1.61 -21.70
C LEU A 564 -22.89 -2.37 -20.63
N THR A 565 -21.66 -1.95 -20.33
CA THR A 565 -20.75 -2.68 -19.45
C THR A 565 -20.62 -2.05 -18.07
N GLY A 566 -20.86 -0.74 -17.95
CA GLY A 566 -20.59 0.05 -16.75
C GLY A 566 -19.16 0.57 -16.64
N GLU A 567 -18.27 0.17 -17.55
CA GLU A 567 -16.86 0.55 -17.60
C GLU A 567 -16.52 1.18 -18.95
N ILE A 568 -15.29 1.68 -19.13
CA ILE A 568 -14.87 2.27 -20.42
C ILE A 568 -13.70 1.46 -20.97
N HIS A 569 -14.00 0.57 -21.91
CA HIS A 569 -13.03 -0.24 -22.63
C HIS A 569 -12.84 0.27 -24.05
N ARG A 570 -11.92 1.21 -24.27
CA ARG A 570 -11.71 1.82 -25.61
C ARG A 570 -11.55 0.81 -26.74
N TRP A 571 -11.02 -0.38 -26.46
CA TRP A 571 -10.78 -1.38 -27.50
C TRP A 571 -12.08 -2.01 -28.04
N ILE A 572 -13.12 -2.22 -27.22
CA ILE A 572 -14.35 -2.91 -27.66
C ILE A 572 -15.10 -2.08 -28.72
N PRO A 573 -15.40 -0.79 -28.48
CA PRO A 573 -16.07 0.05 -29.46
C PRO A 573 -15.26 0.24 -30.73
N MET A 574 -13.94 0.41 -30.60
CA MET A 574 -13.06 0.59 -31.76
C MET A 574 -12.98 -0.68 -32.60
N GLU A 575 -12.82 -1.85 -31.98
CA GLU A 575 -12.77 -3.13 -32.70
C GLU A 575 -14.12 -3.43 -33.38
N ALA A 576 -15.25 -3.19 -32.71
CA ALA A 576 -16.58 -3.32 -33.30
C ALA A 576 -16.78 -2.35 -34.47
N GLY A 577 -16.42 -1.08 -34.27
CA GLY A 577 -16.51 -0.03 -35.28
C GLY A 577 -15.68 -0.34 -36.51
N TYR A 578 -14.40 -0.72 -36.35
CA TYR A 578 -13.57 -1.13 -37.48
C TYR A 578 -14.08 -2.39 -38.16
N ALA A 579 -14.63 -3.37 -37.41
CA ALA A 579 -15.13 -4.62 -37.97
C ALA A 579 -16.40 -4.46 -38.82
N ILE A 580 -17.26 -3.49 -38.49
CA ILE A 580 -18.59 -3.32 -39.12
C ILE A 580 -18.68 -2.04 -39.95
N MET A 581 -18.16 -0.92 -39.45
CA MET A 581 -18.25 0.40 -40.09
C MET A 581 -16.91 0.80 -40.72
N ILE A 582 -16.89 1.96 -41.39
CA ILE A 582 -15.68 2.57 -41.96
C ILE A 582 -15.39 3.85 -41.18
N ARG A 583 -14.22 3.93 -40.55
CA ARG A 583 -13.76 5.14 -39.88
C ARG A 583 -13.18 6.10 -40.91
N VAL A 584 -13.78 7.27 -41.06
CA VAL A 584 -13.40 8.24 -42.11
C VAL A 584 -12.52 9.36 -41.59
N ASP A 585 -12.50 9.62 -40.27
CA ASP A 585 -11.63 10.59 -39.62
C ASP A 585 -11.38 10.22 -38.14
N GLU A 586 -10.84 11.15 -37.33
CA GLU A 586 -10.52 10.88 -35.93
C GLU A 586 -11.74 10.51 -35.08
N ASP A 587 -12.95 10.95 -35.42
CA ASP A 587 -14.13 10.72 -34.61
C ASP A 587 -15.28 10.06 -35.40
N THR A 588 -15.32 10.14 -36.71
CA THR A 588 -16.50 9.71 -37.49
C THR A 588 -16.39 8.29 -38.03
N PHE A 589 -17.44 7.50 -37.81
CA PHE A 589 -17.70 6.22 -38.48
C PHE A 589 -18.93 6.33 -39.39
N LEU A 590 -18.84 5.72 -40.57
CA LEU A 590 -19.93 5.64 -41.56
C LEU A 590 -20.21 4.17 -41.90
N ALA A 591 -21.48 3.89 -42.21
CA ALA A 591 -21.86 2.63 -42.84
C ALA A 591 -21.21 2.49 -44.22
N GLU A 592 -20.90 1.26 -44.61
CA GLU A 592 -20.15 0.95 -45.83
C GLU A 592 -20.75 1.56 -47.10
N LYS A 593 -22.08 1.66 -47.18
CA LYS A 593 -22.80 2.22 -48.33
C LYS A 593 -22.43 3.66 -48.70
N TYR A 594 -21.80 4.41 -47.79
CA TYR A 594 -21.35 5.80 -48.01
C TYR A 594 -19.92 5.93 -48.55
N VAL A 595 -19.19 4.82 -48.72
CA VAL A 595 -17.82 4.80 -49.21
C VAL A 595 -17.70 3.78 -50.34
N ARG A 596 -17.15 4.18 -51.49
CA ARG A 596 -17.01 3.30 -52.66
C ARG A 596 -15.55 3.07 -52.96
N PHE A 597 -15.01 1.94 -52.53
CA PHE A 597 -13.62 1.59 -52.79
C PHE A 597 -13.44 0.94 -54.17
N ASN A 598 -12.63 1.56 -55.04
CA ASN A 598 -12.06 0.86 -56.18
C ASN A 598 -10.85 0.04 -55.72
N VAL A 599 -11.10 -1.18 -55.24
CA VAL A 599 -10.10 -2.02 -54.55
C VAL A 599 -8.83 -2.21 -55.40
N SER A 600 -8.97 -2.48 -56.69
CA SER A 600 -7.82 -2.70 -57.58
C SER A 600 -6.94 -1.45 -57.72
N GLU A 601 -7.54 -0.28 -57.95
CA GLU A 601 -6.79 0.97 -58.08
C GLU A 601 -6.14 1.39 -56.76
N ILE A 602 -6.87 1.28 -55.64
CA ILE A 602 -6.35 1.63 -54.32
C ILE A 602 -5.18 0.71 -53.96
N ASP A 603 -5.31 -0.59 -54.18
CA ASP A 603 -4.22 -1.53 -53.92
C ASP A 603 -3.00 -1.23 -54.81
N ASN A 604 -3.18 -0.83 -56.07
CA ASN A 604 -2.08 -0.42 -56.95
C ASN A 604 -1.40 0.86 -56.45
N VAL A 605 -2.15 1.80 -55.86
CA VAL A 605 -1.58 3.00 -55.23
C VAL A 605 -0.77 2.62 -53.99
N ILE A 606 -1.31 1.77 -53.10
CA ILE A 606 -0.58 1.30 -51.91
C ILE A 606 0.69 0.55 -52.30
N ASP A 607 0.64 -0.22 -53.38
CA ASP A 607 1.79 -0.97 -53.91
C ASP A 607 2.96 -0.08 -54.34
N GLN A 608 2.69 1.16 -54.75
CA GLN A 608 3.74 2.14 -55.07
C GLN A 608 4.42 2.70 -53.82
N PHE A 609 3.76 2.65 -52.65
CA PHE A 609 4.33 3.10 -51.38
C PHE A 609 5.06 1.98 -50.63
N VAL A 610 4.59 0.73 -50.72
CA VAL A 610 5.16 -0.42 -50.00
C VAL A 610 6.28 -1.03 -50.84
N GLU A 611 7.49 -0.48 -50.74
CA GLU A 611 8.67 -0.95 -51.49
C GLU A 611 9.06 -2.41 -51.15
N ASP A 612 9.09 -2.75 -49.86
CA ASP A 612 9.41 -4.10 -49.37
C ASP A 612 8.13 -4.90 -49.02
N ASN A 613 8.10 -5.52 -47.84
CA ASN A 613 7.00 -6.38 -47.39
C ASN A 613 5.97 -5.65 -46.52
N TYR A 614 6.35 -4.50 -45.95
CA TYR A 614 5.50 -3.75 -45.03
C TYR A 614 5.88 -2.26 -44.99
N LEU A 615 4.94 -1.42 -44.57
CA LEU A 615 5.13 0.02 -44.43
C LEU A 615 4.32 0.55 -43.21
N PRO A 616 4.93 1.32 -42.30
CA PRO A 616 4.18 1.98 -41.23
C PRO A 616 3.10 2.90 -41.81
N LEU A 617 1.89 2.85 -41.26
CA LEU A 617 0.77 3.63 -41.76
C LEU A 617 1.09 5.14 -41.83
N ARG A 618 1.79 5.65 -40.81
CA ARG A 618 2.23 7.06 -40.71
C ARG A 618 3.27 7.48 -41.75
N SER A 619 3.89 6.55 -42.46
CA SER A 619 4.82 6.87 -43.55
C SER A 619 4.10 7.40 -44.79
N ILE A 620 2.79 7.15 -44.93
CA ILE A 620 1.99 7.71 -46.01
C ILE A 620 1.57 9.14 -45.64
N THR A 621 2.16 10.12 -46.33
CA THR A 621 1.94 11.55 -46.07
C THR A 621 1.15 12.24 -47.17
N THR A 622 0.99 11.61 -48.34
CA THR A 622 0.31 12.17 -49.51
C THR A 622 -0.85 11.30 -49.93
N PHE A 623 -2.04 11.89 -50.06
CA PHE A 623 -3.28 11.19 -50.37
C PHE A 623 -3.90 11.57 -51.73
N SER A 624 -3.31 12.52 -52.45
CA SER A 624 -3.83 13.01 -53.74
C SER A 624 -3.80 11.97 -54.87
N VAL A 625 -3.03 10.89 -54.69
CA VAL A 625 -2.90 9.79 -55.66
C VAL A 625 -3.99 8.72 -55.51
N PHE A 626 -4.73 8.73 -54.40
CA PHE A 626 -5.79 7.76 -54.18
C PHE A 626 -7.05 8.13 -54.98
N PRO A 627 -7.74 7.13 -55.57
CA PRO A 627 -8.96 7.38 -56.34
C PRO A 627 -10.09 7.89 -55.45
N ASP A 628 -11.03 8.65 -56.03
CA ASP A 628 -12.19 9.13 -55.29
C ASP A 628 -13.05 7.95 -54.79
N CYS A 629 -13.37 7.98 -53.49
CA CYS A 629 -14.22 7.00 -52.84
C CYS A 629 -15.44 7.64 -52.17
N GLY A 630 -15.69 8.92 -52.43
CA GLY A 630 -16.75 9.73 -51.82
C GLY A 630 -16.37 10.36 -50.46
N GLN A 631 -15.17 10.07 -49.95
CA GLN A 631 -14.63 10.64 -48.71
C GLN A 631 -13.19 11.11 -48.91
N ALA A 632 -12.77 12.11 -48.13
CA ALA A 632 -11.39 12.60 -48.19
C ALA A 632 -10.43 11.57 -47.56
N TRP A 633 -9.46 11.11 -48.35
CA TRP A 633 -8.44 10.18 -47.89
C TRP A 633 -7.55 10.77 -46.79
N ASN A 634 -7.34 9.96 -45.76
CA ASN A 634 -6.44 10.21 -44.64
C ASN A 634 -6.05 8.87 -43.99
N LEU A 635 -5.25 8.91 -42.94
CA LEU A 635 -4.75 7.71 -42.26
C LEU A 635 -5.86 6.83 -41.65
N PHE A 636 -6.95 7.41 -41.15
CA PHE A 636 -8.07 6.65 -40.56
C PHE A 636 -8.87 5.89 -41.61
N LEU A 637 -9.15 6.54 -42.75
CA LEU A 637 -9.82 5.90 -43.88
C LEU A 637 -8.95 4.80 -44.49
N LEU A 638 -7.64 5.06 -44.62
CA LEU A 638 -6.68 4.08 -45.12
C LEU A 638 -6.54 2.88 -44.19
N GLU A 639 -6.49 3.10 -42.87
CA GLU A 639 -6.53 2.01 -41.89
C GLU A 639 -7.79 1.15 -42.07
N SER A 640 -8.97 1.78 -42.17
CA SER A 640 -10.24 1.07 -42.38
C SER A 640 -10.23 0.24 -43.65
N TYR A 641 -9.67 0.79 -44.74
CA TYR A 641 -9.50 0.10 -46.01
C TYR A 641 -8.60 -1.14 -45.86
N CYS A 642 -7.39 -0.98 -45.31
CA CYS A 642 -6.40 -2.05 -45.17
C CYS A 642 -6.82 -3.14 -44.18
N ARG A 643 -7.70 -2.83 -43.21
CA ARG A 643 -8.23 -3.82 -42.26
C ARG A 643 -9.20 -4.82 -42.91
N ARG A 644 -9.97 -4.40 -43.92
CA ARG A 644 -11.14 -5.16 -44.37
C ARG A 644 -11.32 -5.34 -45.87
N PHE A 645 -10.89 -4.36 -46.67
CA PHE A 645 -11.29 -4.28 -48.07
C PHE A 645 -10.15 -4.62 -49.03
N SER A 646 -8.90 -4.29 -48.68
CA SER A 646 -7.74 -4.59 -49.53
C SER A 646 -7.63 -6.07 -49.83
N GLU A 647 -7.33 -6.42 -51.08
CA GLU A 647 -7.08 -7.80 -51.50
C GLU A 647 -5.60 -8.16 -51.32
N ARG A 648 -4.69 -7.19 -51.50
CA ARG A 648 -3.23 -7.39 -51.50
C ARG A 648 -2.57 -7.10 -50.15
N PHE A 649 -3.17 -6.26 -49.32
CA PHE A 649 -2.60 -5.81 -48.05
C PHE A 649 -3.50 -6.16 -46.86
N ARG A 650 -2.88 -6.29 -45.69
CA ARG A 650 -3.55 -6.36 -44.39
C ARG A 650 -2.97 -5.32 -43.44
N PHE A 651 -3.75 -4.93 -42.44
CA PHE A 651 -3.29 -4.02 -41.39
C PHE A 651 -2.97 -4.79 -40.12
N GLU A 652 -1.77 -4.59 -39.58
CA GLU A 652 -1.30 -5.23 -38.36
C GLU A 652 -0.96 -4.18 -37.29
N VAL A 653 -1.33 -4.45 -36.05
CA VAL A 653 -1.09 -3.57 -34.90
C VAL A 653 -1.18 -4.33 -33.58
N LEU A 654 -0.47 -3.87 -32.54
CA LEU A 654 -0.56 -4.44 -31.19
C LEU A 654 -1.97 -4.34 -30.58
N ALA A 655 -2.65 -3.22 -30.81
CA ALA A 655 -4.00 -2.94 -30.35
C ALA A 655 -4.62 -1.81 -31.17
N VAL A 656 -5.95 -1.83 -31.30
CA VAL A 656 -6.70 -0.70 -31.87
C VAL A 656 -6.35 0.59 -31.15
N ASN A 657 -6.15 1.66 -31.92
CA ASN A 657 -5.69 2.93 -31.38
C ASN A 657 -6.15 4.12 -32.25
N SER A 658 -6.11 5.32 -31.69
CA SER A 658 -6.41 6.57 -32.40
C SER A 658 -5.15 7.40 -32.66
N LYS A 659 -3.99 6.75 -32.76
CA LYS A 659 -2.68 7.38 -33.00
C LYS A 659 -2.13 7.05 -34.39
N ASN A 660 -2.93 6.40 -35.23
CA ASN A 660 -2.53 5.88 -36.53
C ASN A 660 -1.27 4.99 -36.44
N ALA A 661 -1.11 4.32 -35.30
CA ALA A 661 -0.02 3.37 -35.11
C ALA A 661 -0.41 2.03 -35.69
N GLY A 662 0.55 1.37 -36.36
CA GLY A 662 0.32 0.12 -37.07
C GLY A 662 1.00 0.13 -38.44
N VAL A 663 0.97 -1.03 -39.08
CA VAL A 663 1.74 -1.29 -40.30
C VAL A 663 0.81 -1.90 -41.35
N ILE A 664 0.95 -1.44 -42.59
CA ILE A 664 0.36 -2.06 -43.78
C ILE A 664 1.32 -3.16 -44.22
N VAL A 665 0.84 -4.39 -44.34
CA VAL A 665 1.66 -5.58 -44.61
C VAL A 665 1.12 -6.29 -45.85
N ARG A 666 2.00 -6.72 -46.75
CA ARG A 666 1.59 -7.57 -47.89
C ARG A 666 1.02 -8.89 -47.36
N LYS A 667 -0.13 -9.34 -47.87
CA LYS A 667 -0.78 -10.56 -47.35
C LYS A 667 0.06 -11.82 -47.50
N ASN A 668 0.93 -11.89 -48.51
CA ASN A 668 1.84 -13.02 -48.73
C ASN A 668 3.03 -13.04 -47.75
N TYR A 669 3.29 -11.95 -47.02
CA TYR A 669 4.33 -11.90 -46.00
C TYR A 669 3.76 -12.35 -44.67
N ILE A 670 4.02 -13.61 -44.28
CA ILE A 670 3.46 -14.24 -43.08
C ILE A 670 4.48 -14.15 -41.95
N VAL A 671 4.42 -13.05 -41.20
CA VAL A 671 5.20 -12.84 -39.98
C VAL A 671 4.31 -12.19 -38.94
N SER A 672 4.67 -12.36 -37.67
CA SER A 672 4.03 -11.70 -36.55
C SER A 672 4.37 -10.21 -36.49
N TYR A 673 3.50 -9.42 -35.86
CA TYR A 673 3.75 -7.99 -35.68
C TYR A 673 5.02 -7.70 -34.86
N ILE A 674 5.38 -8.60 -33.93
CA ILE A 674 6.61 -8.48 -33.13
C ILE A 674 7.84 -8.66 -34.02
N GLU A 675 7.82 -9.62 -34.95
CA GLU A 675 8.90 -9.82 -35.92
C GLU A 675 9.06 -8.60 -36.84
N ILE A 676 7.97 -7.97 -37.27
CA ILE A 676 8.02 -6.72 -38.06
C ILE A 676 8.70 -5.61 -37.28
N MET A 677 8.34 -5.41 -36.01
CA MET A 677 8.99 -4.41 -35.17
C MET A 677 10.48 -4.71 -34.96
N ALA A 678 10.84 -5.99 -34.76
CA ALA A 678 12.22 -6.40 -34.58
C ALA A 678 13.04 -6.18 -35.86
N ASP A 679 12.48 -6.51 -37.02
CA ASP A 679 13.11 -6.26 -38.32
C ASP A 679 13.35 -4.77 -38.56
N ALA A 680 12.34 -3.92 -38.31
CA ALA A 680 12.47 -2.47 -38.43
C ALA A 680 13.59 -1.88 -37.55
N VAL A 681 13.67 -2.34 -36.29
CA VAL A 681 14.72 -1.92 -35.35
C VAL A 681 16.10 -2.43 -35.80
N ALA A 682 16.17 -3.67 -36.30
CA ALA A 682 17.41 -4.24 -36.82
C ALA A 682 17.95 -3.44 -38.01
N VAL A 683 17.09 -3.07 -38.96
CA VAL A 683 17.43 -2.25 -40.14
C VAL A 683 17.88 -0.84 -39.77
N SER A 684 17.25 -0.22 -38.76
CA SER A 684 17.52 1.18 -38.38
C SER A 684 18.89 1.45 -37.74
N ASN A 685 19.65 0.40 -37.42
CA ASN A 685 20.95 0.44 -36.74
C ASN A 685 21.00 1.31 -35.46
N ILE A 686 19.88 1.44 -34.74
CA ILE A 686 19.83 2.14 -33.45
C ILE A 686 20.49 1.33 -32.33
N GLU A 687 20.89 2.02 -31.26
CA GLU A 687 21.41 1.39 -30.04
C GLU A 687 20.36 0.45 -29.42
N LEU A 688 20.81 -0.71 -28.93
CA LEU A 688 19.94 -1.71 -28.29
C LEU A 688 19.61 -1.34 -26.83
N GLU A 689 19.32 -0.07 -26.61
CA GLU A 689 18.81 0.45 -25.35
C GLU A 689 17.28 0.54 -25.40
N LYS A 690 16.64 0.16 -24.30
CA LYS A 690 15.18 0.13 -24.19
C LYS A 690 14.52 1.45 -24.62
N ILE A 691 15.05 2.57 -24.14
CA ILE A 691 14.51 3.90 -24.41
C ILE A 691 14.65 4.25 -25.89
N ALA A 692 15.82 4.01 -26.49
CA ALA A 692 16.08 4.31 -27.89
C ALA A 692 15.14 3.52 -28.82
N ILE A 693 14.92 2.24 -28.52
CA ILE A 693 13.99 1.38 -29.27
C ILE A 693 12.54 1.86 -29.15
N GLU A 694 12.08 2.14 -27.92
CA GLU A 694 10.71 2.62 -27.69
C GLU A 694 10.44 3.96 -28.38
N ASP A 695 11.40 4.87 -28.35
CA ASP A 695 11.33 6.17 -29.03
C ASP A 695 11.32 5.99 -30.55
N PHE A 696 12.19 5.13 -31.10
CA PHE A 696 12.20 4.82 -32.53
C PHE A 696 10.85 4.26 -33.00
N LEU A 697 10.34 3.23 -32.32
CA LEU A 697 9.08 2.58 -32.69
C LEU A 697 7.90 3.55 -32.60
N CYS A 698 7.88 4.42 -31.57
CA CYS A 698 6.79 5.39 -31.40
C CYS A 698 6.86 6.53 -32.43
N CYS A 699 8.06 7.05 -32.70
CA CYS A 699 8.25 8.14 -33.65
C CYS A 699 7.89 7.71 -35.07
N ASN A 700 8.27 6.49 -35.47
CA ASN A 700 8.00 5.92 -36.79
C ASN A 700 6.60 5.27 -36.92
N GLY A 701 5.79 5.27 -35.87
CA GLY A 701 4.38 4.85 -35.95
C GLY A 701 4.12 3.35 -35.81
N TYR A 702 5.09 2.56 -35.34
CA TYR A 702 4.87 1.14 -35.01
C TYR A 702 4.08 0.96 -33.71
N ILE A 703 4.25 1.88 -32.74
CA ILE A 703 3.52 1.85 -31.47
C ILE A 703 2.89 3.22 -31.17
N GLY A 704 1.73 3.21 -30.52
CA GLY A 704 0.99 4.43 -30.19
C GLY A 704 1.44 5.12 -28.89
N ARG A 705 2.33 4.49 -28.11
CA ARG A 705 2.85 4.99 -26.83
C ARG A 705 4.36 4.74 -26.76
N ARG A 706 5.11 5.64 -26.12
CA ARG A 706 6.55 5.50 -25.83
C ARG A 706 6.80 4.56 -24.65
N SER A 707 6.21 3.36 -24.72
CA SER A 707 6.45 2.29 -23.78
C SER A 707 5.88 1.00 -24.37
N TYR A 708 6.67 -0.06 -24.34
CA TYR A 708 6.24 -1.40 -24.74
C TYR A 708 6.64 -2.41 -23.65
N ALA A 709 5.66 -3.21 -23.21
CA ALA A 709 5.87 -4.10 -22.06
C ALA A 709 6.90 -5.21 -22.34
N LYS A 710 7.06 -5.60 -23.61
CA LYS A 710 7.90 -6.72 -24.05
C LYS A 710 9.12 -6.26 -24.86
N VAL A 711 9.68 -5.10 -24.53
CA VAL A 711 10.89 -4.60 -25.21
C VAL A 711 12.08 -5.53 -24.99
N ASP A 712 12.17 -6.16 -23.82
CA ASP A 712 13.27 -7.08 -23.52
C ASP A 712 13.23 -8.32 -24.44
N GLU A 713 12.04 -8.87 -24.70
CA GLU A 713 11.85 -9.93 -25.72
C GLU A 713 12.22 -9.44 -27.12
N LEU A 714 11.83 -8.21 -27.47
CA LEU A 714 12.14 -7.59 -28.76
C LEU A 714 13.65 -7.41 -28.97
N ILE A 715 14.39 -6.98 -27.95
CA ILE A 715 15.85 -6.77 -28.00
C ILE A 715 16.56 -8.08 -28.37
N GLU A 716 16.17 -9.20 -27.76
CA GLU A 716 16.78 -10.50 -28.07
C GLU A 716 16.50 -10.93 -29.52
N MET A 717 15.29 -10.66 -30.04
CA MET A 717 14.98 -10.90 -31.46
C MET A 717 15.82 -10.02 -32.39
N VAL A 718 16.02 -8.74 -32.05
CA VAL A 718 16.82 -7.81 -32.84
C VAL A 718 18.28 -8.27 -32.90
N LYS A 719 18.87 -8.70 -31.77
CA LYS A 719 20.24 -9.25 -31.74
C LYS A 719 20.37 -10.43 -32.68
N ALA A 720 19.46 -11.40 -32.59
CA ALA A 720 19.46 -12.58 -33.44
C ALA A 720 19.32 -12.23 -34.94
N ILE A 721 18.59 -11.17 -35.29
CA ILE A 721 18.48 -10.69 -36.67
C ILE A 721 19.78 -10.04 -37.14
N ARG A 722 20.41 -9.20 -36.30
CA ARG A 722 21.69 -8.55 -36.62
C ARG A 722 22.83 -9.57 -36.80
N GLU A 723 22.93 -10.55 -35.90
CA GLU A 723 23.90 -11.64 -35.96
C GLU A 723 23.75 -12.54 -37.20
N ARG A 724 22.56 -12.62 -37.80
CA ARG A 724 22.33 -13.38 -39.04
C ARG A 724 22.64 -12.58 -40.30
N ARG A 725 22.76 -11.26 -40.18
CA ARG A 725 23.03 -10.33 -41.29
C ARG A 725 24.52 -9.97 -41.40
N ASP A 726 25.23 -10.04 -40.27
CA ASP A 726 26.70 -10.07 -40.20
C ASP A 726 27.23 -11.44 -40.66
#